data_AF-A0A6G0XS79-F1
#
_entry.id   AF-A0A6G0XS79-F1
#
_cell.length_a   1.000
_cell.length_b   1.000
_cell.length_c   1.000
_cell.angle_alpha   90.00
_cell.angle_beta   90.00
_cell.angle_gamma   90.00
#
_symmetry.space_group_name_H-M   'P 1'
#
loop_
_entity.id
_entity.type
_entity.pdbx_description
1 polymer ?
#
loop_
_entity_poly.entity_id
_entity_poly.type
_entity_poly.pdbx_seq_one_letter_code
_entity_poly.pdbx_strand_id
1 'polypeptide(L)'
;MKLFHLFALPALGAAEVLVSLPINVDGSLKNLELMRGQSFERAALSFMEMNGLISDGVESQRSQEIISQLAGMLRENTAQQREIIVSVPLTIDGVEQALTLYRDESTPDAVGRFLRDAAMTEDAKLQAHPQLLELLNYKLTELNADTQQQEVIVSMPLTLAGVESTLTLYRGETVDDAVTRFLRDFPLSDADKAQARPQLAQLLTNKVAESSNQQEPPPQEVLASIPLALGGVESTLTLSRGESVVDAVERFLGGFSMSDADRNQVRGELQQLLSNKVAELNSAREAILTIPLTIAGVDLRLTLFEGEQPSDAITRFLDEARLSPDAIAQVRPQLDQLISTRLAELRQTRQEPVFEFDLNIDGRATTVRHFEGADPLVEARAFAASLGITNEDVLTRFLPQVASEIQKRIDSLSTQAEAKKELFSIPLTVNNQAVVLVHYQGMTPTESAVNFLQQNGMTDANVVDSYLPQIVELINSRLGQEETRKPLVSFPITIGDREQTCNYFEGDSPEVTAQLFLEANGLTNNPNYAAFVQEISLRIRKGVEEIKAAAAAAKPREPLFTLPMKLGDETFNIAYHKDEDPAAIATEFCTSKMTALSAAMGRTVAAEEMQQCKVVVFQTLTRALDEMEAKAVVPPQVASTEAKELLFTLDIDLGEGKNAALPYYAGDDEVEVATQFCVRNNVDEEAVPVLIEAIRNQLAQP
;
A
#
# COMPACT_ATOMS: atom_id res chain seq x y z
N MET A 1 -32.37 33.33 39.42
CA MET A 1 -32.97 32.03 39.77
C MET A 1 -34.00 31.64 38.71
N LYS A 2 -33.61 30.82 37.73
CA LYS A 2 -34.36 29.71 37.12
C LYS A 2 -33.59 29.20 35.90
N LEU A 3 -33.23 27.91 35.97
CA LEU A 3 -32.60 27.08 34.97
C LEU A 3 -33.45 26.98 33.69
N PHE A 4 -32.79 26.94 32.53
CA PHE A 4 -33.29 26.24 31.34
C PHE A 4 -32.25 25.20 30.94
N HIS A 5 -32.62 23.92 31.04
CA HIS A 5 -31.88 22.81 30.44
C HIS A 5 -32.20 22.75 28.94
N LEU A 6 -31.15 22.80 28.13
CA LEU A 6 -31.19 22.53 26.69
C LEU A 6 -30.83 21.05 26.51
N PHE A 7 -31.79 20.22 26.11
CA PHE A 7 -31.52 18.85 25.66
C PHE A 7 -31.00 18.90 24.23
N ALA A 8 -29.81 18.33 24.00
CA ALA A 8 -29.28 18.06 22.67
C ALA A 8 -29.93 16.77 22.11
N LEU A 9 -30.44 16.83 20.89
CA LEU A 9 -30.86 15.67 20.11
C LEU A 9 -29.62 15.05 19.43
N PRO A 10 -29.38 13.73 19.50
CA PRO A 10 -28.35 13.09 18.69
C PRO A 10 -28.84 12.91 17.25
N ALA A 11 -27.94 13.10 16.29
CA ALA A 11 -28.17 12.88 14.86
C ALA A 11 -28.38 11.39 14.56
N LEU A 12 -29.43 11.06 13.80
CA LEU A 12 -29.75 9.71 13.33
C LEU A 12 -28.80 9.32 12.19
N GLY A 13 -27.85 8.43 12.46
CA GLY A 13 -27.08 7.73 11.43
C GLY A 13 -27.95 6.70 10.71
N ALA A 14 -27.80 6.58 9.39
CA ALA A 14 -28.52 5.59 8.59
C ALA A 14 -28.15 4.17 9.03
N ALA A 15 -29.16 3.42 9.49
CA ALA A 15 -29.04 2.08 10.03
C ALA A 15 -28.68 1.07 8.91
N GLU A 16 -27.58 0.34 9.10
CA GLU A 16 -27.08 -0.69 8.19
C GLU A 16 -27.74 -2.03 8.50
N VAL A 17 -28.18 -2.79 7.49
CA VAL A 17 -28.77 -4.13 7.67
C VAL A 17 -27.63 -5.15 7.82
N LEU A 18 -27.60 -5.85 8.95
CA LEU A 18 -26.58 -6.86 9.27
C LEU A 18 -26.97 -8.27 8.81
N VAL A 19 -28.25 -8.63 8.92
CA VAL A 19 -28.76 -9.96 8.55
C VAL A 19 -30.15 -9.81 7.95
N SER A 20 -30.44 -10.59 6.89
CA SER A 20 -31.75 -10.64 6.25
C SER A 20 -32.18 -12.10 6.07
N LEU A 21 -33.31 -12.48 6.66
CA LEU A 21 -33.83 -13.84 6.66
C LEU A 21 -35.22 -13.87 5.99
N PRO A 22 -35.42 -14.65 4.90
CA PRO A 22 -36.72 -14.77 4.28
C PRO A 22 -37.67 -15.63 5.14
N ILE A 23 -38.78 -15.03 5.57
CA ILE A 23 -39.87 -15.65 6.34
C ILE A 23 -41.14 -15.67 5.48
N ASN A 24 -41.83 -16.81 5.44
CA ASN A 24 -43.11 -16.91 4.75
C ASN A 24 -44.24 -16.38 5.65
N VAL A 25 -44.89 -15.30 5.21
CA VAL A 25 -46.05 -14.69 5.86
C VAL A 25 -47.23 -14.80 4.91
N ASP A 26 -48.22 -15.61 5.28
CA ASP A 26 -49.45 -15.84 4.51
C ASP A 26 -49.25 -16.22 3.03
N GLY A 27 -48.19 -16.98 2.75
CA GLY A 27 -47.86 -17.44 1.39
C GLY A 27 -46.94 -16.50 0.61
N SER A 28 -46.58 -15.34 1.17
CA SER A 28 -45.59 -14.40 0.62
C SER A 28 -44.30 -14.46 1.42
N LEU A 29 -43.16 -14.58 0.73
CA LEU A 29 -41.84 -14.40 1.36
C LEU A 29 -41.63 -12.92 1.70
N LYS A 30 -41.21 -12.66 2.94
CA LYS A 30 -40.90 -11.34 3.50
C LYS A 30 -39.58 -11.42 4.26
N ASN A 31 -38.77 -10.37 4.21
CA ASN A 31 -37.46 -10.37 4.85
C ASN A 31 -37.55 -9.87 6.28
N LEU A 32 -37.10 -10.69 7.23
CA LEU A 32 -36.83 -10.31 8.60
C LEU A 32 -35.40 -9.78 8.66
N GLU A 33 -35.28 -8.48 8.92
CA GLU A 33 -33.99 -7.76 8.86
C GLU A 33 -33.54 -7.33 10.25
N LEU A 34 -32.26 -7.57 10.55
CA LEU A 34 -31.59 -7.08 11.75
C LEU A 34 -30.70 -5.89 11.39
N MET A 35 -30.95 -4.71 11.95
CA MET A 35 -30.12 -3.53 11.72
C MET A 35 -28.98 -3.40 12.75
N ARG A 36 -27.89 -2.71 12.38
CA ARG A 36 -26.75 -2.41 13.25
C ARG A 36 -27.22 -1.59 14.46
N GLY A 37 -26.99 -2.13 15.66
CA GLY A 37 -27.44 -1.54 16.93
C GLY A 37 -28.89 -1.85 17.32
N GLN A 38 -29.64 -2.59 16.49
CA GLN A 38 -30.98 -3.08 16.82
C GLN A 38 -30.88 -4.41 17.58
N SER A 39 -31.72 -4.61 18.60
CA SER A 39 -31.84 -5.92 19.26
C SER A 39 -32.64 -6.89 18.40
N PHE A 40 -32.42 -8.20 18.56
CA PHE A 40 -33.15 -9.24 17.83
C PHE A 40 -34.68 -9.15 18.06
N GLU A 41 -35.09 -8.82 19.28
CA GLU A 41 -36.50 -8.65 19.65
C GLU A 41 -37.09 -7.41 18.99
N ARG A 42 -36.30 -6.33 18.86
CA ARG A 42 -36.73 -5.10 18.20
C ARG A 42 -36.83 -5.29 16.68
N ALA A 43 -35.95 -6.08 16.09
CA ALA A 43 -36.02 -6.49 14.68
C ALA A 43 -37.26 -7.36 14.40
N ALA A 44 -37.49 -8.38 15.23
CA ALA A 44 -38.67 -9.22 15.17
C ALA A 44 -39.98 -8.42 15.33
N LEU A 45 -40.02 -7.50 16.29
CA LEU A 45 -41.16 -6.61 16.50
C LEU A 45 -41.41 -5.71 15.29
N SER A 46 -40.36 -5.07 14.74
CA SER A 46 -40.49 -4.20 13.57
C SER A 46 -40.98 -4.98 12.34
N PHE A 47 -40.49 -6.20 12.14
CA PHE A 47 -40.98 -7.09 11.10
C PHE A 47 -42.47 -7.44 11.28
N MET A 48 -42.90 -7.73 12.50
CA MET A 48 -44.31 -7.99 12.79
C MET A 48 -45.20 -6.76 12.55
N GLU A 49 -44.73 -5.56 12.95
CA GLU A 49 -45.42 -4.30 12.71
C GLU A 49 -45.59 -4.02 11.21
N MET A 50 -44.52 -4.17 10.43
CA MET A 50 -44.52 -3.91 8.98
C MET A 50 -45.41 -4.87 8.19
N ASN A 51 -45.59 -6.10 8.67
CA ASN A 51 -46.39 -7.11 8.00
C ASN A 51 -47.78 -7.31 8.62
N GLY A 52 -48.20 -6.44 9.55
CA GLY A 52 -49.54 -6.48 10.13
C GLY A 52 -49.80 -7.70 11.02
N LEU A 53 -48.77 -8.30 11.61
CA LEU A 53 -48.86 -9.53 12.42
C LEU A 53 -49.23 -9.28 13.88
N ILE A 54 -49.53 -8.03 14.25
CA ILE A 54 -49.88 -7.63 15.61
C ILE A 54 -51.37 -7.32 15.67
N SER A 55 -52.22 -8.36 15.67
CA SER A 55 -53.68 -8.20 15.73
C SER A 55 -54.19 -7.88 17.14
N ASP A 56 -53.54 -8.43 18.17
CA ASP A 56 -54.03 -8.41 19.55
C ASP A 56 -53.21 -7.47 20.47
N GLY A 57 -52.38 -6.61 19.88
CA GLY A 57 -51.43 -5.74 20.58
C GLY A 57 -50.08 -6.41 20.85
N VAL A 58 -49.04 -5.59 21.04
CA VAL A 58 -47.65 -6.05 21.24
C VAL A 58 -47.50 -6.85 22.54
N GLU A 59 -48.30 -6.53 23.56
CA GLU A 59 -48.26 -7.19 24.87
C GLU A 59 -49.07 -8.50 24.92
N SER A 60 -49.75 -8.88 23.84
CA SER A 60 -50.47 -10.16 23.83
C SER A 60 -49.49 -11.33 23.95
N GLN A 61 -49.88 -12.38 24.68
CA GLN A 61 -49.05 -13.56 24.86
C GLN A 61 -48.62 -14.17 23.50
N ARG A 62 -49.54 -14.17 22.52
CA ARG A 62 -49.28 -14.65 21.17
C ARG A 62 -48.25 -13.80 20.44
N SER A 63 -48.33 -12.46 20.55
CA SER A 63 -47.34 -11.55 19.96
C SER A 63 -45.95 -11.78 20.56
N GLN A 64 -45.87 -11.95 21.89
CA GLN A 64 -44.61 -12.20 22.59
C GLN A 64 -43.97 -13.54 22.19
N GLU A 65 -44.78 -14.60 22.00
CA GLU A 65 -44.30 -15.90 21.51
C GLU A 65 -43.71 -15.80 20.10
N ILE A 66 -44.37 -15.08 19.18
CA ILE A 66 -43.88 -14.88 17.81
C ILE A 66 -42.61 -14.01 17.78
N ILE A 67 -42.54 -12.94 18.59
CA ILE A 67 -41.34 -12.11 18.72
C ILE A 67 -40.16 -12.96 19.20
N SER A 68 -40.36 -13.80 20.21
CA SER A 68 -39.32 -14.69 20.73
C SER A 68 -38.84 -15.69 19.68
N GLN A 69 -39.76 -16.28 18.91
CA GLN A 69 -39.43 -17.21 17.83
C GLN A 69 -38.63 -16.54 16.70
N LEU A 70 -39.08 -15.39 16.21
CA LEU A 70 -38.40 -14.63 15.15
C LEU A 70 -37.02 -14.14 15.60
N ALA A 71 -36.91 -13.65 16.84
CA ALA A 71 -35.63 -13.25 17.42
C ALA A 71 -34.66 -14.45 17.54
N GLY A 72 -35.17 -15.63 17.91
CA GLY A 72 -34.40 -16.87 17.94
C GLY A 72 -33.85 -17.26 16.57
N MET A 73 -34.68 -17.19 15.52
CA MET A 73 -34.25 -17.50 14.14
C MET A 73 -33.16 -16.54 13.65
N LEU A 74 -33.26 -15.24 13.96
CA LEU A 74 -32.20 -14.28 13.63
C LEU A 74 -30.89 -14.61 14.36
N ARG A 75 -30.94 -14.96 15.65
CA ARG A 75 -29.72 -15.34 16.42
C ARG A 75 -29.04 -16.56 15.82
N GLU A 76 -29.82 -17.60 15.49
CA GLU A 76 -29.29 -18.84 14.91
C GLU A 76 -28.68 -18.60 13.53
N ASN A 77 -29.36 -17.84 12.66
CA ASN A 77 -28.85 -17.52 11.33
C ASN A 77 -27.57 -16.66 11.38
N THR A 78 -27.55 -15.65 12.28
CA THR A 78 -26.37 -14.80 12.50
C THR A 78 -25.16 -15.62 12.97
N ALA A 79 -25.38 -16.67 13.76
CA ALA A 79 -24.31 -17.57 14.21
C ALA A 79 -23.79 -18.48 13.09
N GLN A 80 -24.66 -18.91 12.16
CA GLN A 80 -24.29 -19.81 11.06
C GLN A 80 -23.49 -19.13 9.93
N GLN A 81 -23.67 -17.83 9.71
CA GLN A 81 -22.99 -17.09 8.63
C GLN A 81 -21.61 -16.57 8.99
N ARG A 82 -21.17 -16.75 10.24
CA ARG A 82 -19.88 -16.24 10.71
C ARG A 82 -18.82 -17.32 10.65
N GLU A 83 -17.69 -17.03 10.01
CA GLU A 83 -16.54 -17.92 9.99
C GLU A 83 -15.96 -18.07 11.40
N ILE A 84 -15.84 -19.31 11.88
CA ILE A 84 -15.31 -19.63 13.20
C ILE A 84 -13.78 -19.59 13.12
N ILE A 85 -13.15 -18.73 13.93
CA ILE A 85 -11.69 -18.73 14.10
C ILE A 85 -11.29 -19.76 15.16
N VAL A 86 -11.94 -19.74 16.32
CA VAL A 86 -11.59 -20.60 17.48
C VAL A 86 -12.86 -21.14 18.12
N SER A 87 -12.86 -22.41 18.53
CA SER A 87 -13.94 -23.01 19.31
C SER A 87 -13.36 -23.83 20.46
N VAL A 88 -13.69 -23.46 21.69
CA VAL A 88 -13.20 -24.11 22.91
C VAL A 88 -14.37 -24.81 23.61
N PRO A 89 -14.39 -26.15 23.70
CA PRO A 89 -15.42 -26.86 24.45
C PRO A 89 -15.18 -26.66 25.96
N LEU A 90 -16.25 -26.32 26.68
CA LEU A 90 -16.29 -26.07 28.12
C LEU A 90 -17.43 -26.87 28.75
N THR A 91 -17.21 -27.42 29.94
CA THR A 91 -18.25 -28.10 30.71
C THR A 91 -18.65 -27.21 31.88
N ILE A 92 -19.90 -26.73 31.89
CA ILE A 92 -20.44 -25.89 32.96
C ILE A 92 -21.62 -26.63 33.57
N ASP A 93 -21.52 -26.95 34.86
CA ASP A 93 -22.54 -27.70 35.62
C ASP A 93 -23.00 -29.00 34.94
N GLY A 94 -22.06 -29.69 34.27
CA GLY A 94 -22.30 -30.96 33.57
C GLY A 94 -22.91 -30.82 32.17
N VAL A 95 -23.10 -29.60 31.67
CA VAL A 95 -23.53 -29.32 30.29
C VAL A 95 -22.32 -28.90 29.46
N GLU A 96 -22.09 -29.57 28.33
CA GLU A 96 -21.07 -29.17 27.36
C GLU A 96 -21.58 -27.98 26.52
N GLN A 97 -20.80 -26.91 26.50
CA GLN A 97 -21.04 -25.71 25.68
C GLN A 97 -19.71 -25.27 25.05
N ALA A 98 -19.77 -24.64 23.88
CA ALA A 98 -18.56 -24.18 23.18
C ALA A 98 -18.43 -22.65 23.23
N LEU A 99 -17.30 -22.16 23.73
CA LEU A 99 -16.88 -20.77 23.56
C LEU A 99 -16.30 -20.60 22.15
N THR A 100 -17.08 -19.98 21.27
CA THR A 100 -16.73 -19.81 19.85
C THR A 100 -16.35 -18.36 19.58
N LEU A 101 -15.25 -18.10 18.89
CA LEU A 101 -14.83 -16.80 18.37
C LEU A 101 -15.03 -16.77 16.86
N TYR A 102 -15.73 -15.76 16.37
CA TYR A 102 -15.96 -15.55 14.94
C TYR A 102 -15.01 -14.49 14.34
N ARG A 103 -14.82 -14.51 13.01
CA ARG A 103 -13.86 -13.64 12.30
C ARG A 103 -14.02 -12.15 12.58
N ASP A 104 -15.27 -11.67 12.65
CA ASP A 104 -15.58 -10.26 12.84
C ASP A 104 -16.04 -9.93 14.27
N GLU A 105 -15.74 -10.81 15.24
CA GLU A 105 -16.11 -10.65 16.65
C GLU A 105 -14.86 -10.44 17.50
N SER A 106 -14.90 -9.51 18.46
CA SER A 106 -13.80 -9.31 19.40
C SER A 106 -13.80 -10.41 20.48
N THR A 107 -12.63 -10.74 21.02
CA THR A 107 -12.50 -11.72 22.11
C THR A 107 -13.41 -11.41 23.32
N PRO A 108 -13.49 -10.14 23.79
CA PRO A 108 -14.43 -9.77 24.85
C PRO A 108 -15.90 -10.01 24.48
N ASP A 109 -16.29 -9.72 23.23
CA ASP A 109 -17.67 -9.90 22.78
C ASP A 109 -18.06 -11.37 22.70
N ALA A 110 -17.15 -12.24 22.24
CA ALA A 110 -17.35 -13.68 22.20
C ALA A 110 -17.58 -14.27 23.60
N VAL A 111 -16.78 -13.85 24.58
CA VAL A 111 -16.92 -14.25 25.99
C VAL A 111 -18.23 -13.70 26.56
N GLY A 112 -18.56 -12.43 26.29
CA GLY A 112 -19.81 -11.81 26.73
C GLY A 112 -21.05 -12.50 26.16
N ARG A 113 -21.01 -12.94 24.90
CA ARG A 113 -22.07 -13.74 24.26
C ARG A 113 -22.19 -15.11 24.92
N PHE A 114 -21.08 -15.82 25.09
CA PHE A 114 -21.06 -17.13 25.76
C PHE A 114 -21.64 -17.07 27.18
N LEU A 115 -21.22 -16.10 27.99
CA LEU A 115 -21.70 -15.94 29.36
C LEU A 115 -23.18 -15.52 29.43
N ARG A 116 -23.69 -14.83 28.41
CA ARG A 116 -25.12 -14.49 28.32
C ARG A 116 -25.98 -15.74 28.19
N ASP A 117 -25.52 -16.70 27.39
CA ASP A 117 -26.26 -17.94 27.07
C ASP A 117 -25.95 -19.07 28.06
N ALA A 118 -24.86 -18.97 28.83
CA ALA A 118 -24.50 -19.93 29.86
C ALA A 118 -25.51 -19.93 31.03
N ALA A 119 -25.88 -21.14 31.47
CA ALA A 119 -26.79 -21.37 32.59
C ALA A 119 -26.11 -21.17 33.97
N MET A 120 -25.44 -20.03 34.15
CA MET A 120 -24.70 -19.68 35.36
C MET A 120 -25.40 -18.57 36.15
N THR A 121 -25.10 -18.45 37.44
CA THR A 121 -25.51 -17.27 38.23
C THR A 121 -24.70 -16.04 37.82
N GLU A 122 -25.25 -14.83 37.97
CA GLU A 122 -24.57 -13.58 37.57
C GLU A 122 -23.23 -13.38 38.29
N ASP A 123 -23.13 -13.76 39.56
CA ASP A 123 -21.87 -13.73 40.31
C ASP A 123 -20.83 -14.70 39.72
N ALA A 124 -21.27 -15.89 39.29
CA ALA A 124 -20.38 -16.86 38.66
C ALA A 124 -19.94 -16.40 37.25
N LYS A 125 -20.80 -15.71 36.50
CA LYS A 125 -20.43 -15.09 35.21
C LYS A 125 -19.38 -14.00 35.39
N LEU A 126 -19.55 -13.12 36.40
CA LEU A 126 -18.58 -12.07 36.71
C LEU A 126 -17.20 -12.65 37.08
N GLN A 127 -17.16 -13.76 37.81
CA GLN A 127 -15.93 -14.45 38.17
C GLN A 127 -15.28 -15.19 36.97
N ALA A 128 -16.10 -15.78 36.10
CA ALA A 128 -15.62 -16.53 34.95
C ALA A 128 -15.11 -15.65 33.80
N HIS A 129 -15.63 -14.43 33.64
CA HIS A 129 -15.29 -13.52 32.54
C HIS A 129 -13.78 -13.34 32.30
N PRO A 130 -12.95 -12.95 33.28
CA PRO A 130 -11.51 -12.78 33.04
C PRO A 130 -10.82 -14.09 32.65
N GLN A 131 -11.23 -15.23 33.23
CA GLN A 131 -10.64 -16.54 32.95
C GLN A 131 -10.94 -17.03 31.54
N LEU A 132 -12.18 -16.84 31.07
CA LEU A 132 -12.58 -17.20 29.71
C LEU A 132 -11.90 -16.32 28.66
N LEU A 133 -11.67 -15.05 28.98
CA LEU A 133 -10.98 -14.12 28.10
C LEU A 133 -9.50 -14.48 27.94
N GLU A 134 -8.83 -14.84 29.04
CA GLU A 134 -7.46 -15.35 29.02
C GLU A 134 -7.35 -16.67 28.22
N LEU A 135 -8.28 -17.61 28.44
CA LEU A 135 -8.32 -18.89 27.74
C LEU A 135 -8.49 -18.71 26.21
N LEU A 136 -9.39 -17.81 25.80
CA LEU A 136 -9.66 -17.59 24.39
C LEU A 136 -8.49 -16.89 23.69
N ASN A 137 -7.83 -15.93 24.35
CA ASN A 137 -6.61 -15.30 23.83
C ASN A 137 -5.45 -16.31 23.72
N TYR A 138 -5.26 -17.18 24.72
CA TYR A 138 -4.26 -18.23 24.67
C TYR A 138 -4.46 -19.15 23.46
N LYS A 139 -5.70 -19.59 23.22
CA LYS A 139 -6.04 -20.45 22.08
C LYS A 139 -5.86 -19.75 20.73
N LEU A 140 -6.14 -18.44 20.67
CA LEU A 140 -5.89 -17.65 19.47
C LEU A 140 -4.39 -17.55 19.16
N THR A 141 -3.55 -17.36 20.17
CA THR A 141 -2.09 -17.36 20.02
C THR A 141 -1.56 -18.73 19.58
N GLU A 142 -2.09 -19.82 20.12
CA GLU A 142 -1.75 -21.19 19.71
C GLU A 142 -2.10 -21.45 18.24
N LEU A 143 -3.29 -21.03 17.79
CA LEU A 143 -3.72 -21.17 16.40
C LEU A 143 -2.85 -20.34 15.43
N ASN A 144 -2.46 -19.14 15.85
CA ASN A 144 -1.55 -18.29 15.07
C ASN A 144 -0.13 -18.86 15.01
N ALA A 145 0.30 -19.61 16.03
CA ALA A 145 1.58 -20.31 16.03
C ALA A 145 1.60 -21.51 15.08
N ASP A 146 0.50 -22.27 14.98
CA ASP A 146 0.40 -23.45 14.10
C ASP A 146 0.21 -23.12 12.61
N THR A 147 -0.28 -21.92 12.28
CA THR A 147 -0.61 -21.56 10.88
C THR A 147 0.59 -20.99 10.11
N GLN A 148 1.68 -20.64 10.79
CA GLN A 148 2.94 -20.32 10.14
C GLN A 148 3.82 -21.59 10.12
N GLN A 149 4.16 -22.07 8.92
CA GLN A 149 5.39 -22.87 8.75
C GLN A 149 6.56 -21.96 9.13
N GLN A 150 6.83 -21.88 10.43
CA GLN A 150 7.81 -20.97 10.98
C GLN A 150 9.20 -21.44 10.55
N GLU A 151 9.82 -20.66 9.68
CA GLU A 151 11.21 -20.88 9.26
C GLU A 151 12.10 -20.78 10.50
N VAL A 152 12.78 -21.88 10.82
CA VAL A 152 13.72 -21.95 11.93
C VAL A 152 14.94 -21.08 11.59
N ILE A 153 15.19 -20.03 12.37
CA ILE A 153 16.40 -19.21 12.23
C ILE A 153 17.58 -19.97 12.86
N VAL A 154 17.43 -20.45 14.09
CA VAL A 154 18.48 -21.14 14.85
C VAL A 154 17.87 -22.27 15.66
N SER A 155 18.53 -23.42 15.71
CA SER A 155 18.17 -24.52 16.60
C SER A 155 19.42 -25.03 17.32
N MET A 156 19.36 -25.11 18.66
CA MET A 156 20.47 -25.57 19.48
C MET A 156 20.04 -26.69 20.43
N PRO A 157 20.72 -27.85 20.41
CA PRO A 157 20.54 -28.87 21.45
C PRO A 157 21.16 -28.38 22.76
N LEU A 158 20.46 -28.58 23.86
CA LEU A 158 20.86 -28.18 25.20
C LEU A 158 20.59 -29.32 26.19
N THR A 159 21.43 -29.42 27.21
CA THR A 159 21.21 -30.33 28.35
C THR A 159 21.11 -29.49 29.62
N LEU A 160 19.92 -29.45 30.24
CA LEU A 160 19.70 -28.75 31.50
C LEU A 160 19.26 -29.75 32.56
N ALA A 161 19.93 -29.75 33.72
CA ALA A 161 19.65 -30.68 34.81
C ALA A 161 19.61 -32.18 34.40
N GLY A 162 20.37 -32.56 33.36
CA GLY A 162 20.42 -33.94 32.84
C GLY A 162 19.32 -34.31 31.84
N VAL A 163 18.47 -33.36 31.43
CA VAL A 163 17.45 -33.55 30.39
C VAL A 163 17.90 -32.87 29.10
N GLU A 164 17.93 -33.63 28.01
CA GLU A 164 18.21 -33.10 26.66
C GLU A 164 16.95 -32.49 26.05
N SER A 165 17.08 -31.30 25.48
CA SER A 165 16.02 -30.64 24.72
C SER A 165 16.63 -29.71 23.67
N THR A 166 15.79 -29.07 22.86
CA THR A 166 16.22 -28.19 21.78
C THR A 166 15.58 -26.82 21.92
N LEU A 167 16.41 -25.78 22.07
CA LEU A 167 15.99 -24.39 22.01
C LEU A 167 16.02 -23.95 20.55
N THR A 168 14.86 -23.56 20.03
CA THR A 168 14.69 -23.17 18.62
C THR A 168 14.18 -21.74 18.57
N LEU A 169 14.73 -20.91 17.69
CA LEU A 169 14.28 -19.54 17.39
C LEU A 169 13.61 -19.53 16.02
N TYR A 170 12.39 -19.04 15.95
CA TYR A 170 11.63 -18.93 14.71
C TYR A 170 11.70 -17.54 14.08
N ARG A 171 11.46 -17.46 12.77
CA ARG A 171 11.41 -16.18 12.04
C ARG A 171 10.29 -15.29 12.60
N GLY A 172 10.65 -14.11 13.11
CA GLY A 172 9.73 -13.16 13.72
C GLY A 172 9.54 -13.32 15.24
N GLU A 173 10.14 -14.35 15.84
CA GLU A 173 10.17 -14.55 17.29
C GLU A 173 11.37 -13.80 17.90
N THR A 174 11.21 -13.19 19.07
CA THR A 174 12.34 -12.59 19.80
C THR A 174 13.13 -13.67 20.55
N VAL A 175 14.40 -13.39 20.85
CA VAL A 175 15.24 -14.31 21.65
C VAL A 175 14.61 -14.61 23.02
N ASP A 176 14.02 -13.60 23.66
CA ASP A 176 13.41 -13.76 24.97
C ASP A 176 12.09 -14.56 24.92
N ASP A 177 11.30 -14.41 23.85
CA ASP A 177 10.10 -15.22 23.61
C ASP A 177 10.47 -16.69 23.37
N ALA A 178 11.49 -16.96 22.57
CA ALA A 178 11.97 -18.32 22.31
C ALA A 178 12.47 -19.00 23.59
N VAL A 179 13.22 -18.28 24.44
CA VAL A 179 13.70 -18.78 25.72
C VAL A 179 12.53 -18.98 26.70
N THR A 180 11.57 -18.07 26.72
CA THR A 180 10.37 -18.17 27.56
C THR A 180 9.53 -19.38 27.18
N ARG A 181 9.31 -19.61 25.87
CA ARG A 181 8.63 -20.79 25.33
C ARG A 181 9.36 -22.07 25.70
N PHE A 182 10.68 -22.10 25.52
CA PHE A 182 11.50 -23.26 25.88
C PHE A 182 11.44 -23.57 27.39
N LEU A 183 11.59 -22.56 28.25
CA LEU A 183 11.56 -22.73 29.71
C LEU A 183 10.15 -23.05 30.24
N ARG A 184 9.10 -22.63 29.55
CA ARG A 184 7.72 -22.98 29.91
C ARG A 184 7.53 -24.50 29.95
N ASP A 185 7.99 -25.17 28.91
CA ASP A 185 7.77 -26.60 28.69
C ASP A 185 8.85 -27.47 29.37
N PHE A 186 9.89 -26.84 29.94
CA PHE A 186 10.99 -27.53 30.62
C PHE A 186 10.69 -27.76 32.12
N PRO A 187 10.94 -28.96 32.68
CA PRO A 187 10.62 -29.32 34.07
C PRO A 187 11.65 -28.77 35.08
N LEU A 188 11.77 -27.44 35.17
CA LEU A 188 12.59 -26.73 36.17
C LEU A 188 11.70 -26.06 37.22
N SER A 189 12.26 -25.77 38.40
CA SER A 189 11.59 -24.92 39.38
C SER A 189 11.57 -23.46 38.89
N ASP A 190 10.63 -22.63 39.36
CA ASP A 190 10.56 -21.22 38.94
C ASP A 190 11.84 -20.44 39.26
N ALA A 191 12.49 -20.76 40.37
CA ALA A 191 13.79 -20.18 40.75
C ALA A 191 14.89 -20.56 39.75
N ASP A 192 14.94 -21.82 39.34
CA ASP A 192 15.92 -22.30 38.36
C ASP A 192 15.64 -21.74 36.97
N LYS A 193 14.36 -21.61 36.58
CA LYS A 193 13.94 -20.96 35.32
C LYS A 193 14.38 -19.49 35.28
N ALA A 194 14.17 -18.75 36.38
CA ALA A 194 14.59 -17.36 36.49
C ALA A 194 16.11 -17.21 36.39
N GLN A 195 16.87 -18.15 36.97
CA GLN A 195 18.34 -18.14 36.88
C GLN A 195 18.86 -18.55 35.49
N ALA A 196 18.20 -19.50 34.81
CA ALA A 196 18.61 -20.00 33.50
C ALA A 196 18.29 -19.04 32.35
N ARG A 197 17.19 -18.27 32.46
CA ARG A 197 16.71 -17.36 31.39
C ARG A 197 17.78 -16.42 30.82
N PRO A 198 18.53 -15.62 31.62
CA PRO A 198 19.54 -14.72 31.06
C PRO A 198 20.69 -15.46 30.38
N GLN A 199 21.07 -16.65 30.88
CA GLN A 199 22.14 -17.46 30.30
C GLN A 199 21.72 -18.05 28.94
N LEU A 200 20.49 -18.55 28.85
CA LEU A 200 19.93 -19.08 27.60
C LEU A 200 19.69 -17.99 26.56
N ALA A 201 19.22 -16.81 26.98
CA ALA A 201 19.09 -15.65 26.09
C ALA A 201 20.45 -15.25 25.51
N GLN A 202 21.48 -15.15 26.34
CA GLN A 202 22.83 -14.83 25.86
C GLN A 202 23.38 -15.90 24.89
N LEU A 203 23.18 -17.19 25.20
CA LEU A 203 23.60 -18.29 24.33
C LEU A 203 22.90 -18.24 22.96
N LEU A 204 21.59 -18.01 22.96
CA LEU A 204 20.81 -17.91 21.72
C LEU A 204 21.21 -16.67 20.91
N THR A 205 21.43 -15.52 21.54
CA THR A 205 21.95 -14.30 20.88
C THR A 205 23.32 -14.55 20.24
N ASN A 206 24.25 -15.18 20.95
CA ASN A 206 25.57 -15.51 20.40
C ASN A 206 25.44 -16.47 19.20
N LYS A 207 24.53 -17.44 19.26
CA LYS A 207 24.29 -18.40 18.18
C LYS A 207 23.65 -17.76 16.96
N VAL A 208 22.76 -16.79 17.15
CA VAL A 208 22.20 -15.97 16.07
C VAL A 208 23.30 -15.15 15.40
N ALA A 209 24.19 -14.52 16.18
CA ALA A 209 25.33 -13.78 15.64
C ALA A 209 26.32 -14.67 14.87
N GLU A 210 26.59 -15.90 15.34
CA GLU A 210 27.38 -16.90 14.62
C GLU A 210 26.71 -17.32 13.30
N SER A 211 25.39 -17.48 13.30
CA SER A 211 24.62 -17.88 12.11
C SER A 211 24.53 -16.75 11.08
N SER A 212 24.45 -15.49 11.53
CA SER A 212 24.49 -14.30 10.66
C SER A 212 25.88 -14.08 10.03
N ASN A 213 26.97 -14.50 10.69
CA ASN A 213 28.32 -14.47 10.12
C ASN A 213 28.66 -15.68 9.25
N GLN A 214 27.81 -16.71 9.24
CA GLN A 214 27.85 -17.84 8.31
C GLN A 214 26.79 -17.71 7.21
N GLN A 215 26.46 -16.47 6.83
CA GLN A 215 25.70 -16.24 5.63
C GLN A 215 26.56 -16.65 4.44
N GLU A 216 26.39 -17.91 4.00
CA GLU A 216 26.77 -18.31 2.65
C GLU A 216 26.25 -17.19 1.74
N PRO A 217 27.12 -16.56 0.92
CA PRO A 217 26.65 -15.59 -0.06
C PRO A 217 25.53 -16.29 -0.84
N PRO A 218 24.42 -15.59 -1.15
CA PRO A 218 23.33 -16.18 -1.91
C PRO A 218 23.94 -16.91 -3.11
N PRO A 219 23.51 -18.15 -3.43
CA PRO A 219 24.19 -18.99 -4.41
C PRO A 219 24.44 -18.18 -5.67
N GLN A 220 25.69 -17.72 -5.83
CA GLN A 220 26.04 -16.86 -6.93
C GLN A 220 25.94 -17.72 -8.17
N GLU A 221 25.11 -17.29 -9.12
CA GLU A 221 24.88 -18.04 -10.35
C GLU A 221 26.22 -18.23 -11.07
N VAL A 222 26.68 -19.48 -11.16
CA VAL A 222 27.98 -19.81 -11.76
C VAL A 222 27.83 -19.72 -13.28
N LEU A 223 28.53 -18.76 -13.89
CA LEU A 223 28.53 -18.54 -15.34
C LEU A 223 29.45 -19.54 -16.07
N ALA A 224 30.59 -19.87 -15.47
CA ALA A 224 31.54 -20.83 -16.01
C ALA A 224 32.21 -21.62 -14.89
N SER A 225 32.53 -22.89 -15.19
CA SER A 225 33.21 -23.79 -14.26
C SER A 225 34.22 -24.64 -15.02
N ILE A 226 35.44 -24.69 -14.52
CA ILE A 226 36.56 -25.40 -15.15
C ILE A 226 37.25 -26.26 -14.09
N PRO A 227 37.16 -27.60 -14.18
CA PRO A 227 37.93 -28.48 -13.31
C PRO A 227 39.42 -28.43 -13.70
N LEU A 228 40.28 -28.25 -12.70
CA LEU A 228 41.72 -28.09 -12.85
C LEU A 228 42.46 -28.91 -11.79
N ALA A 229 43.67 -29.36 -12.10
CA ALA A 229 44.57 -29.97 -11.13
C ALA A 229 45.81 -29.11 -10.96
N LEU A 230 45.98 -28.48 -9.81
CA LEU A 230 47.17 -27.69 -9.46
C LEU A 230 47.94 -28.40 -8.36
N GLY A 231 49.20 -28.77 -8.65
CA GLY A 231 50.05 -29.48 -7.68
C GLY A 231 49.50 -30.84 -7.23
N GLY A 232 48.65 -31.49 -8.04
CA GLY A 232 48.01 -32.77 -7.72
C GLY A 232 46.74 -32.66 -6.89
N VAL A 233 46.27 -31.43 -6.58
CA VAL A 233 44.97 -31.19 -5.95
C VAL A 233 43.96 -30.83 -7.03
N GLU A 234 42.86 -31.58 -7.10
CA GLU A 234 41.73 -31.26 -7.96
C GLU A 234 40.92 -30.13 -7.32
N SER A 235 40.78 -29.02 -8.05
CA SER A 235 39.96 -27.88 -7.67
C SER A 235 39.20 -27.36 -8.89
N THR A 236 38.14 -26.59 -8.65
CA THR A 236 37.32 -26.03 -9.73
C THR A 236 37.46 -24.52 -9.75
N LEU A 237 37.88 -23.96 -10.89
CA LEU A 237 37.85 -22.53 -11.14
C LEU A 237 36.42 -22.17 -11.59
N THR A 238 35.71 -21.42 -10.75
CA THR A 238 34.36 -20.93 -11.03
C THR A 238 34.40 -19.44 -11.34
N LEU A 239 33.55 -18.99 -12.26
CA LEU A 239 33.24 -17.58 -12.49
C LEU A 239 31.79 -17.34 -12.11
N SER A 240 31.56 -16.47 -11.13
CA SER A 240 30.22 -16.08 -10.69
C SER A 240 29.66 -14.93 -11.51
N ARG A 241 28.32 -14.78 -11.54
CA ARG A 241 27.68 -13.59 -12.12
C ARG A 241 28.17 -12.30 -11.45
N GLY A 242 28.53 -11.29 -12.26
CA GLY A 242 29.08 -10.02 -11.80
C GLY A 242 30.56 -10.04 -11.38
N GLU A 243 31.21 -11.20 -11.33
CA GLU A 243 32.63 -11.35 -11.01
C GLU A 243 33.48 -11.14 -12.27
N SER A 244 34.62 -10.43 -12.18
CA SER A 244 35.56 -10.31 -13.29
C SER A 244 36.38 -11.61 -13.46
N VAL A 245 36.90 -11.86 -14.66
CA VAL A 245 37.79 -13.02 -14.90
C VAL A 245 39.03 -12.94 -14.00
N VAL A 246 39.53 -11.72 -13.73
CA VAL A 246 40.69 -11.49 -12.88
C VAL A 246 40.39 -11.87 -11.44
N ASP A 247 39.26 -11.42 -10.90
CA ASP A 247 38.88 -11.68 -9.50
C ASP A 247 38.60 -13.17 -9.26
N ALA A 248 37.94 -13.85 -10.22
CA ALA A 248 37.70 -15.28 -10.15
C ALA A 248 39.00 -16.08 -10.07
N VAL A 249 40.02 -15.69 -10.86
CA VAL A 249 41.34 -16.33 -10.86
C VAL A 249 42.11 -16.02 -9.57
N GLU A 250 42.07 -14.78 -9.08
CA GLU A 250 42.71 -14.42 -7.81
C GLU A 250 42.07 -15.18 -6.63
N ARG A 251 40.73 -15.25 -6.58
CA ARG A 251 40.00 -16.04 -5.59
C ARG A 251 40.41 -17.51 -5.65
N PHE A 252 40.49 -18.09 -6.84
CA PHE A 252 40.92 -19.48 -7.02
C PHE A 252 42.37 -19.69 -6.56
N LEU A 253 43.29 -18.79 -6.93
CA LEU A 253 44.71 -18.88 -6.55
C LEU A 253 44.96 -18.59 -5.06
N GLY A 254 44.08 -17.85 -4.40
CA GLY A 254 44.14 -17.58 -2.96
C GLY A 254 44.09 -18.84 -2.09
N GLY A 255 43.50 -19.93 -2.60
CA GLY A 255 43.45 -21.23 -1.92
C GLY A 255 44.75 -22.04 -1.97
N PHE A 256 45.76 -21.59 -2.71
CA PHE A 256 46.99 -22.35 -2.95
C PHE A 256 48.24 -21.61 -2.45
N SER A 257 49.13 -22.37 -1.80
CA SER A 257 50.46 -21.90 -1.39
C SER A 257 51.47 -22.14 -2.51
N MET A 258 51.94 -21.08 -3.16
CA MET A 258 52.92 -21.11 -4.25
C MET A 258 53.81 -19.86 -4.23
N SER A 259 54.96 -19.91 -4.91
CA SER A 259 55.87 -18.74 -5.00
C SER A 259 55.24 -17.63 -5.84
N ASP A 260 55.65 -16.37 -5.63
CA ASP A 260 55.11 -15.24 -6.41
C ASP A 260 55.40 -15.37 -7.91
N ALA A 261 56.54 -15.95 -8.27
CA ALA A 261 56.90 -16.21 -9.66
C ALA A 261 55.95 -17.23 -10.31
N ASP A 262 55.70 -18.35 -9.63
CA ASP A 262 54.77 -19.38 -10.10
C ASP A 262 53.34 -18.85 -10.12
N ARG A 263 52.93 -18.09 -9.10
CA ARG A 263 51.60 -17.47 -9.02
C ARG A 263 51.34 -16.53 -10.20
N ASN A 264 52.30 -15.67 -10.54
CA ASN A 264 52.16 -14.76 -11.66
C ASN A 264 52.07 -15.49 -13.01
N GLN A 265 52.84 -16.57 -13.19
CA GLN A 265 52.76 -17.38 -14.40
C GLN A 265 51.40 -18.10 -14.51
N VAL A 266 51.00 -18.82 -13.46
CA VAL A 266 49.74 -19.57 -13.44
C VAL A 266 48.54 -18.63 -13.58
N ARG A 267 48.58 -17.45 -12.96
CA ARG A 267 47.54 -16.41 -13.11
C ARG A 267 47.28 -16.08 -14.58
N GLY A 268 48.34 -15.81 -15.36
CA GLY A 268 48.19 -15.46 -16.77
C GLY A 268 47.58 -16.60 -17.60
N GLU A 269 48.00 -17.84 -17.34
CA GLU A 269 47.46 -19.03 -18.01
C GLU A 269 45.97 -19.26 -17.67
N LEU A 270 45.60 -19.14 -16.39
CA LEU A 270 44.22 -19.31 -15.92
C LEU A 270 43.29 -18.20 -16.40
N GLN A 271 43.75 -16.94 -16.41
CA GLN A 271 42.98 -15.83 -16.97
C GLN A 271 42.68 -16.06 -18.45
N GLN A 272 43.69 -16.45 -19.24
CA GLN A 272 43.48 -16.75 -20.66
C GLN A 272 42.52 -17.92 -20.86
N LEU A 273 42.65 -18.97 -20.06
CA LEU A 273 41.82 -20.18 -20.15
C LEU A 273 40.36 -19.88 -19.78
N LEU A 274 40.12 -19.10 -18.72
CA LEU A 274 38.77 -18.70 -18.32
C LEU A 274 38.15 -17.72 -19.33
N SER A 275 38.91 -16.74 -19.85
CA SER A 275 38.46 -15.85 -20.93
C SER A 275 38.06 -16.62 -22.19
N ASN A 276 38.85 -17.62 -22.60
CA ASN A 276 38.51 -18.47 -23.74
C ASN A 276 37.21 -19.25 -23.49
N LYS A 277 37.00 -19.76 -22.27
CA LYS A 277 35.78 -20.49 -21.93
C LYS A 277 34.54 -19.60 -21.95
N VAL A 278 34.66 -18.38 -21.43
CA VAL A 278 33.57 -17.39 -21.49
C VAL A 278 33.26 -17.01 -22.95
N ALA A 279 34.29 -16.82 -23.79
CA ALA A 279 34.11 -16.53 -25.21
C ALA A 279 33.40 -17.69 -25.95
N GLU A 280 33.74 -18.94 -25.64
CA GLU A 280 33.07 -20.13 -26.17
C GLU A 280 31.58 -20.16 -25.78
N LEU A 281 31.28 -19.96 -24.49
CA LEU A 281 29.90 -19.93 -23.99
C LEU A 281 29.07 -18.79 -24.61
N ASN A 282 29.67 -17.63 -24.80
CA ASN A 282 29.01 -16.48 -25.42
C ASN A 282 28.82 -16.66 -26.93
N SER A 283 29.75 -17.33 -27.62
CA SER A 283 29.61 -17.60 -29.06
C SER A 283 28.44 -18.51 -29.42
N ALA A 284 27.91 -19.26 -28.44
CA ALA A 284 26.71 -20.07 -28.59
C ALA A 284 25.40 -19.30 -28.36
N ARG A 285 25.46 -18.07 -27.84
CA ARG A 285 24.29 -17.25 -27.51
C ARG A 285 24.02 -16.23 -28.63
N GLU A 286 22.75 -15.97 -28.92
CA GLU A 286 22.39 -14.91 -29.86
C GLU A 286 22.65 -13.53 -29.25
N ALA A 287 23.17 -12.60 -30.05
CA ALA A 287 23.36 -11.22 -29.63
C ALA A 287 22.01 -10.47 -29.69
N ILE A 288 21.57 -9.94 -28.55
CA ILE A 288 20.38 -9.10 -28.45
C ILE A 288 20.67 -7.68 -28.95
N LEU A 289 21.84 -7.14 -28.59
CA LEU A 289 22.24 -5.76 -28.86
C LEU A 289 23.74 -5.69 -29.09
N THR A 290 24.15 -4.96 -30.13
CA THR A 290 25.57 -4.69 -30.41
C THR A 290 25.77 -3.20 -30.67
N ILE A 291 26.59 -2.57 -29.85
CA ILE A 291 26.92 -1.15 -29.94
C ILE A 291 28.41 -1.01 -30.30
N PRO A 292 28.74 -0.44 -31.48
CA PRO A 292 30.12 -0.11 -31.80
C PRO A 292 30.55 1.12 -30.98
N LEU A 293 31.71 1.02 -30.33
CA LEU A 293 32.28 2.08 -29.50
C LEU A 293 33.77 2.25 -29.83
N THR A 294 34.23 3.50 -29.89
CA THR A 294 35.66 3.78 -30.06
C THR A 294 36.21 4.33 -28.74
N ILE A 295 37.13 3.60 -28.11
CA ILE A 295 37.76 4.00 -26.84
C ILE A 295 39.26 4.11 -27.07
N ALA A 296 39.83 5.29 -26.78
CA ALA A 296 41.26 5.58 -26.98
C ALA A 296 41.75 5.26 -28.42
N GLY A 297 40.88 5.40 -29.43
CA GLY A 297 41.19 5.10 -30.84
C GLY A 297 41.11 3.62 -31.21
N VAL A 298 40.64 2.75 -30.31
CA VAL A 298 40.38 1.33 -30.58
C VAL A 298 38.88 1.13 -30.77
N ASP A 299 38.50 0.52 -31.89
CA ASP A 299 37.11 0.14 -32.15
C ASP A 299 36.78 -1.17 -31.45
N LEU A 300 35.88 -1.09 -30.48
CA LEU A 300 35.38 -2.19 -29.68
C LEU A 300 33.86 -2.33 -29.87
N ARG A 301 33.32 -3.48 -29.48
CA ARG A 301 31.88 -3.75 -29.58
C ARG A 301 31.33 -4.16 -28.22
N LEU A 302 30.50 -3.30 -27.65
CA LEU A 302 29.68 -3.68 -26.52
C LEU A 302 28.53 -4.55 -27.05
N THR A 303 28.56 -5.83 -26.72
CA THR A 303 27.55 -6.80 -27.16
C THR A 303 26.81 -7.32 -25.93
N LEU A 304 25.49 -7.41 -25.97
CA LEU A 304 24.67 -8.05 -24.95
C LEU A 304 24.08 -9.33 -25.54
N PHE A 305 24.34 -10.46 -24.89
CA PHE A 305 23.83 -11.77 -25.32
C PHE A 305 22.51 -12.14 -24.62
N GLU A 306 21.79 -13.09 -25.21
CA GLU A 306 20.58 -13.64 -24.60
C GLU A 306 20.85 -14.23 -23.20
N GLY A 307 20.05 -13.78 -22.22
CA GLY A 307 20.18 -14.16 -20.81
C GLY A 307 21.35 -13.50 -20.05
N GLU A 308 22.17 -12.66 -20.70
CA GLU A 308 23.21 -11.87 -20.05
C GLU A 308 22.60 -10.59 -19.44
N GLN A 309 23.03 -10.21 -18.23
CA GLN A 309 22.63 -8.93 -17.64
C GLN A 309 23.42 -7.78 -18.26
N PRO A 310 22.83 -6.57 -18.38
CA PRO A 310 23.52 -5.39 -18.92
C PRO A 310 24.84 -5.09 -18.20
N SER A 311 24.87 -5.22 -16.87
CA SER A 311 26.06 -5.01 -16.05
C SER A 311 27.19 -5.99 -16.39
N ASP A 312 26.86 -7.26 -16.67
CA ASP A 312 27.84 -8.28 -17.00
C ASP A 312 28.46 -8.02 -18.38
N ALA A 313 27.63 -7.61 -19.35
CA ALA A 313 28.09 -7.21 -20.68
C ALA A 313 29.03 -6.00 -20.63
N ILE A 314 28.74 -5.03 -19.76
CA ILE A 314 29.61 -3.86 -19.53
C ILE A 314 30.92 -4.28 -18.88
N THR A 315 30.89 -5.09 -17.82
CA THR A 315 32.10 -5.59 -17.17
C THR A 315 33.00 -6.32 -18.17
N ARG A 316 32.44 -7.23 -18.97
CA ARG A 316 33.18 -7.93 -20.03
C ARG A 316 33.77 -6.98 -21.06
N PHE A 317 33.01 -5.97 -21.50
CA PHE A 317 33.47 -4.97 -22.44
C PHE A 317 34.63 -4.12 -21.88
N LEU A 318 34.54 -3.73 -20.60
CA LEU A 318 35.58 -2.95 -19.92
C LEU A 318 36.87 -3.77 -19.71
N ASP A 319 36.73 -5.06 -19.38
CA ASP A 319 37.84 -6.01 -19.30
C ASP A 319 38.55 -6.16 -20.66
N GLU A 320 37.77 -6.28 -21.75
CA GLU A 320 38.30 -6.34 -23.12
C GLU A 320 39.02 -5.04 -23.52
N ALA A 321 38.49 -3.89 -23.09
CA ALA A 321 39.07 -2.58 -23.33
C ALA A 321 40.37 -2.32 -22.54
N ARG A 322 40.69 -3.15 -21.53
CA ARG A 322 41.88 -3.03 -20.67
C ARG A 322 42.06 -1.63 -20.08
N LEU A 323 40.96 -1.03 -19.62
CA LEU A 323 40.96 0.31 -19.03
C LEU A 323 41.53 0.30 -17.60
N SER A 324 42.09 1.44 -17.16
CA SER A 324 42.50 1.61 -15.77
C SER A 324 41.29 1.72 -14.84
N PRO A 325 41.41 1.42 -13.53
CA PRO A 325 40.30 1.51 -12.58
C PRO A 325 39.62 2.89 -12.57
N ASP A 326 40.40 3.97 -12.64
CA ASP A 326 39.86 5.34 -12.69
C ASP A 326 39.06 5.60 -13.97
N ALA A 327 39.55 5.09 -15.12
CA ALA A 327 38.83 5.19 -16.38
C ALA A 327 37.55 4.35 -16.38
N ILE A 328 37.58 3.17 -15.76
CA ILE A 328 36.40 2.33 -15.55
C ILE A 328 35.35 3.07 -14.72
N ALA A 329 35.75 3.66 -13.59
CA ALA A 329 34.84 4.41 -12.71
C ALA A 329 34.17 5.60 -13.43
N GLN A 330 34.89 6.26 -14.35
CA GLN A 330 34.34 7.38 -15.14
C GLN A 330 33.42 6.93 -16.26
N VAL A 331 33.77 5.84 -16.97
CA VAL A 331 33.06 5.41 -18.19
C VAL A 331 31.85 4.53 -17.87
N ARG A 332 31.88 3.76 -16.79
CA ARG A 332 30.83 2.79 -16.45
C ARG A 332 29.42 3.39 -16.39
N PRO A 333 29.16 4.52 -15.69
CA PRO A 333 27.82 5.12 -15.65
C PRO A 333 27.30 5.52 -17.04
N GLN A 334 28.20 5.95 -17.93
CA GLN A 334 27.84 6.32 -19.31
C GLN A 334 27.45 5.09 -20.13
N LEU A 335 28.15 3.96 -19.95
CA LEU A 335 27.81 2.69 -20.59
C LEU A 335 26.49 2.12 -20.06
N ASP A 336 26.24 2.22 -18.75
CA ASP A 336 24.98 1.82 -18.12
C ASP A 336 23.80 2.59 -18.72
N GLN A 337 23.94 3.92 -18.86
CA GLN A 337 22.92 4.75 -19.49
C GLN A 337 22.76 4.41 -20.98
N LEU A 338 23.85 4.18 -21.70
CA LEU A 338 23.83 3.88 -23.13
C LEU A 338 23.14 2.54 -23.43
N ILE A 339 23.50 1.47 -22.70
CA ILE A 339 22.92 0.15 -22.90
C ILE A 339 21.43 0.15 -22.53
N SER A 340 21.06 0.84 -21.44
CA SER A 340 19.67 0.97 -21.01
C SER A 340 18.82 1.71 -22.06
N THR A 341 19.35 2.79 -22.62
CA THR A 341 18.69 3.56 -23.69
C THR A 341 18.47 2.69 -24.92
N ARG A 342 19.50 1.97 -25.39
CA ARG A 342 19.39 1.10 -26.58
C ARG A 342 18.49 -0.11 -26.36
N LEU A 343 18.47 -0.68 -25.16
CA LEU A 343 17.53 -1.74 -24.79
C LEU A 343 16.08 -1.24 -24.82
N ALA A 344 15.82 -0.03 -24.33
CA ALA A 344 14.49 0.58 -24.40
C ALA A 344 14.04 0.79 -25.86
N GLU A 345 14.92 1.33 -26.71
CA GLU A 345 14.64 1.49 -28.15
C GLU A 345 14.34 0.14 -28.83
N LEU A 346 15.13 -0.90 -28.56
CA LEU A 346 14.89 -2.24 -29.11
C LEU A 346 13.56 -2.83 -28.66
N ARG A 347 13.17 -2.64 -27.40
CA ARG A 347 11.85 -3.08 -26.88
C ARG A 347 10.71 -2.36 -27.60
N GLN A 348 10.83 -1.05 -27.81
CA GLN A 348 9.85 -0.25 -28.56
C GLN A 348 9.65 -0.76 -29.99
N THR A 349 10.72 -1.18 -30.68
CA THR A 349 10.58 -1.69 -32.06
C THR A 349 9.88 -3.05 -32.17
N ARG A 350 9.76 -3.82 -31.09
CA ARG A 350 9.13 -5.15 -31.08
C ARG A 350 7.68 -5.14 -30.60
N GLN A 351 7.22 -4.05 -30.00
CA GLN A 351 5.86 -3.93 -29.48
C GLN A 351 4.95 -3.28 -30.53
N GLU A 352 3.71 -3.77 -30.62
CA GLU A 352 2.68 -3.02 -31.33
C GLU A 352 2.34 -1.77 -30.50
N PRO A 353 2.18 -0.60 -31.12
CA PRO A 353 1.83 0.61 -30.38
C PRO A 353 0.43 0.45 -29.76
N VAL A 354 0.31 0.81 -28.48
CA VAL A 354 -0.98 0.85 -27.75
C VAL A 354 -1.91 1.85 -28.42
N PHE A 355 -1.36 2.98 -28.85
CA PHE A 355 -2.04 3.93 -29.72
C PHE A 355 -1.03 4.72 -30.56
N GLU A 356 -1.54 5.32 -31.63
CA GLU A 356 -0.81 6.25 -32.48
C GLU A 356 -1.66 7.49 -32.76
N PHE A 357 -0.99 8.63 -32.94
CA PHE A 357 -1.65 9.88 -33.31
C PHE A 357 -0.74 10.77 -34.13
N ASP A 358 -1.35 11.61 -34.97
CA ASP A 358 -0.59 12.52 -35.83
C ASP A 358 -0.37 13.88 -35.15
N LEU A 359 0.88 14.33 -35.15
CA LEU A 359 1.27 15.69 -34.83
C LEU A 359 1.62 16.44 -36.11
N ASN A 360 1.08 17.65 -36.24
CA ASN A 360 1.45 18.58 -37.30
C ASN A 360 2.66 19.42 -36.87
N ILE A 361 3.80 19.18 -37.49
CA ILE A 361 5.03 19.93 -37.28
C ILE A 361 5.38 20.58 -38.61
N ASP A 362 5.44 21.92 -38.64
CA ASP A 362 5.74 22.71 -39.83
C ASP A 362 4.84 22.37 -41.05
N GLY A 363 3.58 22.04 -40.79
CA GLY A 363 2.60 21.68 -41.82
C GLY A 363 2.76 20.27 -42.39
N ARG A 364 3.59 19.42 -41.78
CA ARG A 364 3.69 17.99 -42.07
C ARG A 364 3.11 17.17 -40.92
N ALA A 365 2.17 16.28 -41.25
CA ALA A 365 1.67 15.28 -40.31
C ALA A 365 2.76 14.22 -40.08
N THR A 366 3.06 13.96 -38.82
CA THR A 366 4.07 13.00 -38.37
C THR A 366 3.47 12.17 -37.25
N THR A 367 3.58 10.85 -37.35
CA THR A 367 2.89 9.94 -36.45
C THR A 367 3.75 9.65 -35.22
N VAL A 368 3.19 9.96 -34.04
CA VAL A 368 3.73 9.58 -32.74
C VAL A 368 3.11 8.25 -32.34
N ARG A 369 3.92 7.38 -31.73
CA ARG A 369 3.52 6.05 -31.27
C ARG A 369 3.82 5.91 -29.78
N HIS A 370 2.87 5.38 -29.04
CA HIS A 370 3.03 5.03 -27.64
C HIS A 370 3.02 3.51 -27.46
N PHE A 371 3.90 2.99 -26.62
CA PHE A 371 4.03 1.58 -26.30
C PHE A 371 3.74 1.32 -24.82
N GLU A 372 3.27 0.12 -24.51
CA GLU A 372 2.82 -0.23 -23.16
C GLU A 372 3.96 -0.10 -22.14
N GLY A 373 3.73 0.71 -21.10
CA GLY A 373 4.68 0.93 -20.01
C GLY A 373 5.90 1.79 -20.38
N ALA A 374 5.94 2.37 -21.58
CA ALA A 374 7.02 3.26 -21.99
C ALA A 374 6.87 4.67 -21.37
N ASP A 375 8.02 5.29 -21.07
CA ASP A 375 8.08 6.66 -20.57
C ASP A 375 7.80 7.66 -21.72
N PRO A 376 6.81 8.57 -21.58
CA PRO A 376 6.46 9.57 -22.60
C PRO A 376 7.62 10.44 -23.06
N LEU A 377 8.57 10.76 -22.18
CA LEU A 377 9.73 11.58 -22.51
C LEU A 377 10.76 10.80 -23.35
N VAL A 378 10.92 9.51 -23.08
CA VAL A 378 11.78 8.62 -23.87
C VAL A 378 11.20 8.47 -25.28
N GLU A 379 9.89 8.28 -25.39
CA GLU A 379 9.19 8.19 -26.69
C GLU A 379 9.23 9.51 -27.46
N ALA A 380 9.03 10.65 -26.78
CA ALA A 380 9.19 11.96 -27.39
C ALA A 380 10.60 12.15 -27.98
N ARG A 381 11.63 11.63 -27.30
CA ARG A 381 13.01 11.70 -27.78
C ARG A 381 13.25 10.79 -28.98
N ALA A 382 12.74 9.56 -28.94
CA ALA A 382 12.80 8.63 -30.07
C ALA A 382 12.07 9.21 -31.30
N PHE A 383 10.91 9.83 -31.09
CA PHE A 383 10.16 10.53 -32.13
C PHE A 383 10.95 11.72 -32.70
N ALA A 384 11.53 12.59 -31.85
CA ALA A 384 12.37 13.69 -32.31
C ALA A 384 13.58 13.19 -33.14
N ALA A 385 14.23 12.11 -32.70
CA ALA A 385 15.31 11.47 -33.43
C ALA A 385 14.85 10.95 -34.81
N SER A 386 13.64 10.38 -34.90
CA SER A 386 13.06 9.91 -36.18
C SER A 386 12.83 11.03 -37.20
N LEU A 387 12.62 12.26 -36.70
CA LEU A 387 12.50 13.47 -37.52
C LEU A 387 13.87 14.10 -37.86
N GLY A 388 14.98 13.51 -37.38
CA GLY A 388 16.32 14.06 -37.53
C GLY A 388 16.58 15.29 -36.66
N ILE A 389 15.79 15.51 -35.61
CA ILE A 389 15.98 16.62 -34.66
C ILE A 389 17.03 16.19 -33.64
N THR A 390 18.26 16.68 -33.80
CA THR A 390 19.38 16.37 -32.89
C THR A 390 19.92 17.60 -32.16
N ASN A 391 19.33 18.77 -32.37
CA ASN A 391 19.77 20.02 -31.75
C ASN A 391 19.18 20.14 -30.34
N GLU A 392 20.03 20.20 -29.31
CA GLU A 392 19.65 20.23 -27.90
C GLU A 392 18.76 21.43 -27.52
N ASP A 393 18.99 22.61 -28.09
CA ASP A 393 18.15 23.79 -27.80
C ASP A 393 16.70 23.60 -28.29
N VAL A 394 16.55 22.88 -29.42
CA VAL A 394 15.25 22.53 -29.99
C VAL A 394 14.62 21.41 -29.17
N LEU A 395 15.39 20.37 -28.82
CA LEU A 395 14.93 19.24 -28.00
C LEU A 395 14.42 19.71 -26.64
N THR A 396 15.10 20.65 -25.99
CA THR A 396 14.71 21.17 -24.66
C THR A 396 13.30 21.79 -24.67
N ARG A 397 12.86 22.35 -25.82
CA ARG A 397 11.53 22.95 -25.97
C ARG A 397 10.50 21.96 -26.53
N PHE A 398 10.94 21.06 -27.39
CA PHE A 398 10.09 20.15 -28.14
C PHE A 398 9.70 18.90 -27.34
N LEU A 399 10.64 18.31 -26.60
CA LEU A 399 10.41 17.06 -25.86
C LEU A 399 9.29 17.16 -24.82
N PRO A 400 9.21 18.22 -23.97
CA PRO A 400 8.13 18.31 -22.98
C PRO A 400 6.74 18.44 -23.62
N GLN A 401 6.64 19.06 -24.80
CA GLN A 401 5.35 19.23 -25.49
C GLN A 401 4.84 17.90 -26.04
N VAL A 402 5.71 17.13 -26.70
CA VAL A 402 5.36 15.81 -27.23
C VAL A 402 5.05 14.84 -26.08
N ALA A 403 5.88 14.83 -25.03
CA ALA A 403 5.66 14.00 -23.86
C ALA A 403 4.32 14.31 -23.16
N SER A 404 3.96 15.59 -23.04
CA SER A 404 2.68 16.01 -22.47
C SER A 404 1.48 15.55 -23.29
N GLU A 405 1.55 15.58 -24.63
CA GLU A 405 0.46 15.07 -25.48
C GLU A 405 0.37 13.53 -25.45
N ILE A 406 1.49 12.81 -25.34
CA ILE A 406 1.50 11.36 -25.10
C ILE A 406 0.82 11.07 -23.75
N GLN A 407 1.26 11.71 -22.67
CA GLN A 407 0.69 11.52 -21.32
C GLN A 407 -0.81 11.81 -21.29
N LYS A 408 -1.25 12.91 -21.90
CA LYS A 408 -2.66 13.25 -22.01
C LYS A 408 -3.48 12.18 -22.72
N ARG A 409 -2.91 11.50 -23.72
CA ARG A 409 -3.57 10.36 -24.38
C ARG A 409 -3.60 9.13 -23.49
N ILE A 410 -2.51 8.83 -22.77
CA ILE A 410 -2.48 7.76 -21.75
C ILE A 410 -3.59 7.99 -20.73
N ASP A 411 -3.69 9.20 -20.18
CA ASP A 411 -4.71 9.57 -19.19
C ASP A 411 -6.13 9.45 -19.75
N SER A 412 -6.31 9.77 -21.04
CA SER A 412 -7.60 9.62 -21.72
C SER A 412 -7.99 8.16 -21.97
N LEU A 413 -7.01 7.28 -22.18
CA LEU A 413 -7.23 5.85 -22.37
C LEU A 413 -7.43 5.12 -21.04
N SER A 414 -6.73 5.54 -19.98
CA SER A 414 -6.93 5.00 -18.63
C SER A 414 -8.31 5.39 -18.09
N THR A 415 -8.77 6.63 -18.29
CA THR A 415 -10.15 7.03 -17.96
C THR A 415 -11.20 6.29 -18.80
N GLN A 416 -10.88 5.91 -20.05
CA GLN A 416 -11.76 5.04 -20.84
C GLN A 416 -11.71 3.56 -20.43
N ALA A 417 -10.60 3.08 -19.87
CA ALA A 417 -10.45 1.71 -19.40
C ALA A 417 -11.15 1.49 -18.06
N GLU A 418 -11.09 2.46 -17.14
CA GLU A 418 -11.91 2.46 -15.92
C GLU A 418 -13.41 2.57 -16.23
N ALA A 419 -13.77 3.26 -17.33
CA ALA A 419 -15.15 3.32 -17.84
C ALA A 419 -15.64 2.04 -18.57
N LYS A 420 -14.80 1.01 -18.70
CA LYS A 420 -15.11 -0.25 -19.41
C LYS A 420 -15.07 -1.49 -18.52
N LYS A 421 -15.07 -1.34 -17.20
CA LYS A 421 -15.36 -2.48 -16.32
C LYS A 421 -16.85 -2.83 -16.46
N GLU A 422 -17.17 -3.99 -17.02
CA GLU A 422 -18.56 -4.49 -17.05
C GLU A 422 -19.07 -4.61 -15.60
N LEU A 423 -20.17 -3.93 -15.30
CA LEU A 423 -20.87 -4.09 -14.02
C LEU A 423 -21.80 -5.29 -14.11
N PHE A 424 -22.65 -5.32 -15.13
CA PHE A 424 -23.52 -6.45 -15.42
C PHE A 424 -23.95 -6.47 -16.89
N SER A 425 -24.49 -7.61 -17.29
CA SER A 425 -25.13 -7.81 -18.58
C SER A 425 -26.54 -8.38 -18.45
N ILE A 426 -27.43 -7.98 -19.35
CA ILE A 426 -28.83 -8.43 -19.40
C ILE A 426 -29.09 -9.09 -20.76
N PRO A 427 -29.44 -10.39 -20.80
CA PRO A 427 -29.86 -11.02 -22.04
C PRO A 427 -31.25 -10.50 -22.45
N LEU A 428 -31.34 -9.99 -23.68
CA LEU A 428 -32.56 -9.46 -24.28
C LEU A 428 -32.88 -10.21 -25.57
N THR A 429 -34.16 -10.23 -25.95
CA THR A 429 -34.59 -10.70 -27.27
C THR A 429 -35.09 -9.52 -28.07
N VAL A 430 -34.39 -9.21 -29.15
CA VAL A 430 -34.71 -8.09 -30.04
C VAL A 430 -34.90 -8.67 -31.45
N ASN A 431 -36.07 -8.46 -32.05
CA ASN A 431 -36.41 -9.02 -33.37
C ASN A 431 -36.20 -10.55 -33.49
N ASN A 432 -36.60 -11.32 -32.46
CA ASN A 432 -36.37 -12.77 -32.35
C ASN A 432 -34.88 -13.20 -32.31
N GLN A 433 -33.95 -12.26 -32.11
CA GLN A 433 -32.53 -12.56 -31.90
C GLN A 433 -32.15 -12.30 -30.45
N ALA A 434 -31.43 -13.25 -29.85
CA ALA A 434 -30.86 -13.07 -28.52
C ALA A 434 -29.66 -12.12 -28.62
N VAL A 435 -29.73 -11.01 -27.91
CA VAL A 435 -28.70 -9.97 -27.86
C VAL A 435 -28.42 -9.61 -26.42
N VAL A 436 -27.20 -9.20 -26.10
CA VAL A 436 -26.81 -8.90 -24.71
C VAL A 436 -26.64 -7.39 -24.56
N LEU A 437 -27.32 -6.83 -23.57
CA LEU A 437 -27.09 -5.46 -23.13
C LEU A 437 -26.00 -5.48 -22.06
N VAL A 438 -24.95 -4.69 -22.23
CA VAL A 438 -23.85 -4.61 -21.27
C VAL A 438 -23.83 -3.20 -20.67
N HIS A 439 -23.76 -3.12 -19.35
CA HIS A 439 -23.61 -1.87 -18.61
C HIS A 439 -22.22 -1.79 -17.99
N TYR A 440 -21.50 -0.71 -18.26
CA TYR A 440 -20.14 -0.50 -17.77
C TYR A 440 -20.10 0.51 -16.61
N GLN A 441 -19.10 0.38 -15.77
CA GLN A 441 -18.84 1.31 -14.67
C GLN A 441 -18.64 2.72 -15.23
N GLY A 442 -19.33 3.71 -14.66
CA GLY A 442 -19.24 5.11 -15.09
C GLY A 442 -20.09 5.47 -16.32
N MET A 443 -20.78 4.52 -16.95
CA MET A 443 -21.80 4.83 -17.96
C MET A 443 -23.15 5.10 -17.29
N THR A 444 -23.92 6.03 -17.85
CA THR A 444 -25.32 6.21 -17.44
C THR A 444 -26.21 5.11 -18.04
N PRO A 445 -27.38 4.84 -17.43
CA PRO A 445 -28.38 3.96 -18.01
C PRO A 445 -28.79 4.37 -19.42
N THR A 446 -28.93 5.67 -19.67
CA THR A 446 -29.27 6.23 -20.97
C THR A 446 -28.17 6.00 -22.00
N GLU A 447 -26.90 6.25 -21.67
CA GLU A 447 -25.77 5.99 -22.58
C GLU A 447 -25.64 4.51 -22.91
N SER A 448 -25.87 3.64 -21.94
CA SER A 448 -25.83 2.19 -22.14
C SER A 448 -26.97 1.71 -23.04
N ALA A 449 -28.17 2.28 -22.86
CA ALA A 449 -29.33 1.99 -23.69
C ALA A 449 -29.14 2.50 -25.13
N VAL A 450 -28.62 3.72 -25.32
CA VAL A 450 -28.32 4.28 -26.65
C VAL A 450 -27.25 3.45 -27.36
N ASN A 451 -26.15 3.11 -26.67
CA ASN A 451 -25.10 2.27 -27.24
C ASN A 451 -25.63 0.89 -27.65
N PHE A 452 -26.46 0.27 -26.81
CA PHE A 452 -27.09 -1.00 -27.13
C PHE A 452 -27.99 -0.91 -28.38
N LEU A 453 -28.82 0.14 -28.49
CA LEU A 453 -29.68 0.35 -29.66
C LEU A 453 -28.85 0.56 -30.94
N GLN A 454 -27.79 1.38 -30.87
CA GLN A 454 -26.90 1.63 -32.01
C GLN A 454 -26.16 0.36 -32.46
N GLN A 455 -25.63 -0.43 -31.52
CA GLN A 455 -24.91 -1.67 -31.81
C GLN A 455 -25.79 -2.72 -32.48
N ASN A 456 -27.09 -2.71 -32.20
CA ASN A 456 -28.08 -3.62 -32.79
C ASN A 456 -28.79 -3.02 -34.02
N GLY A 457 -28.27 -1.93 -34.58
CA GLY A 457 -28.78 -1.30 -35.81
C GLY A 457 -30.13 -0.59 -35.64
N MET A 458 -30.56 -0.32 -34.41
CA MET A 458 -31.79 0.38 -34.08
C MET A 458 -31.56 1.88 -34.01
N THR A 459 -31.38 2.51 -35.18
CA THR A 459 -31.05 3.95 -35.30
C THR A 459 -32.23 4.80 -35.77
N ASP A 460 -33.37 4.22 -36.11
CA ASP A 460 -34.58 4.96 -36.47
C ASP A 460 -35.13 5.71 -35.25
N ALA A 461 -35.41 7.02 -35.40
CA ALA A 461 -35.80 7.88 -34.29
C ALA A 461 -37.08 7.39 -33.59
N ASN A 462 -38.08 6.88 -34.32
CA ASN A 462 -39.32 6.40 -33.70
C ASN A 462 -39.08 5.10 -32.92
N VAL A 463 -38.17 4.25 -33.42
CA VAL A 463 -37.76 3.03 -32.74
C VAL A 463 -36.99 3.37 -31.47
N VAL A 464 -36.00 4.26 -31.56
CA VAL A 464 -35.20 4.71 -30.41
C VAL A 464 -36.11 5.31 -29.33
N ASP A 465 -37.01 6.22 -29.69
CA ASP A 465 -37.93 6.86 -28.74
C ASP A 465 -38.85 5.84 -28.04
N SER A 466 -39.22 4.75 -28.72
CA SER A 466 -40.08 3.72 -28.16
C SER A 466 -39.37 2.74 -27.21
N TYR A 467 -38.10 2.40 -27.49
CA TYR A 467 -37.35 1.39 -26.74
C TYR A 467 -36.44 2.00 -25.67
N LEU A 468 -35.95 3.22 -25.87
CA LEU A 468 -35.01 3.86 -24.95
C LEU A 468 -35.55 3.93 -23.51
N PRO A 469 -36.81 4.37 -23.24
CA PRO A 469 -37.31 4.42 -21.87
C PRO A 469 -37.39 3.04 -21.20
N GLN A 470 -37.79 2.00 -21.96
CA GLN A 470 -37.93 0.64 -21.46
C GLN A 470 -36.57 0.02 -21.09
N ILE A 471 -35.55 0.28 -21.91
CA ILE A 471 -34.20 -0.21 -21.69
C ILE A 471 -33.55 0.53 -20.51
N VAL A 472 -33.77 1.85 -20.40
CA VAL A 472 -33.31 2.65 -19.25
C VAL A 472 -33.95 2.15 -17.96
N GLU A 473 -35.26 1.89 -17.95
CA GLU A 473 -35.96 1.32 -16.78
C GLU A 473 -35.44 -0.07 -16.40
N LEU A 474 -35.11 -0.91 -17.38
CA LEU A 474 -34.52 -2.23 -17.18
C LEU A 474 -33.12 -2.13 -16.52
N ILE A 475 -32.27 -1.24 -17.02
CA ILE A 475 -30.92 -1.00 -16.45
C ILE A 475 -31.05 -0.43 -15.04
N ASN A 476 -31.95 0.52 -14.81
CA ASN A 476 -32.22 1.09 -13.48
C ASN A 476 -32.74 0.04 -12.50
N SER A 477 -33.62 -0.85 -12.96
CA SER A 477 -34.12 -1.98 -12.15
C SER A 477 -33.00 -2.93 -11.77
N ARG A 478 -32.05 -3.18 -12.69
CA ARG A 478 -30.90 -4.05 -12.44
C ARG A 478 -29.87 -3.39 -11.51
N LEU A 479 -29.60 -2.10 -11.70
CA LEU A 479 -28.78 -1.29 -10.78
C LEU A 479 -29.38 -1.24 -9.37
N GLY A 480 -30.71 -1.24 -9.25
CA GLY A 480 -31.40 -1.31 -7.95
C GLY A 480 -31.44 -2.71 -7.32
N GLN A 481 -31.13 -3.76 -8.08
CA GLN A 481 -31.13 -5.16 -7.60
C GLN A 481 -29.75 -5.68 -7.24
N GLU A 482 -28.67 -5.16 -7.83
CA GLU A 482 -27.33 -5.73 -7.63
C GLU A 482 -26.54 -5.22 -6.42
N GLU A 483 -26.97 -4.15 -5.77
CA GLU A 483 -26.61 -3.80 -4.40
C GLU A 483 -27.55 -2.67 -3.99
N THR A 484 -28.07 -2.67 -2.77
CA THR A 484 -28.77 -1.49 -2.22
C THR A 484 -27.74 -0.36 -2.09
N ARG A 485 -27.45 0.32 -3.19
CA ARG A 485 -26.57 1.49 -3.18
C ARG A 485 -27.20 2.47 -2.19
N LYS A 486 -26.49 2.76 -1.12
CA LYS A 486 -26.93 3.77 -0.16
C LYS A 486 -26.81 5.12 -0.88
N PRO A 487 -27.86 5.96 -0.88
CA PRO A 487 -27.75 7.27 -1.50
C PRO A 487 -26.67 8.07 -0.77
N LEU A 488 -25.73 8.60 -1.56
CA LEU A 488 -24.67 9.45 -1.04
C LEU A 488 -25.29 10.76 -0.54
N VAL A 489 -26.22 11.33 -1.31
CA VAL A 489 -26.95 12.55 -0.95
C VAL A 489 -28.45 12.32 -1.13
N SER A 490 -29.23 12.66 -0.10
CA SER A 490 -30.69 12.68 -0.18
C SER A 490 -31.23 13.98 0.37
N PHE A 491 -32.13 14.64 -0.37
CA PHE A 491 -32.81 15.83 0.11
C PHE A 491 -34.23 15.94 -0.44
N PRO A 492 -35.15 16.56 0.32
CA PRO A 492 -36.50 16.79 -0.15
C PRO A 492 -36.56 17.93 -1.17
N ILE A 493 -37.43 17.74 -2.16
CA ILE A 493 -37.83 18.71 -3.17
C ILE A 493 -39.36 18.83 -3.15
N THR A 494 -39.85 20.05 -3.09
CA THR A 494 -41.29 20.33 -3.14
C THR A 494 -41.75 20.51 -4.59
N ILE A 495 -42.71 19.70 -5.03
CA ILE A 495 -43.34 19.78 -6.35
C ILE A 495 -44.84 20.00 -6.14
N GLY A 496 -45.30 21.23 -6.35
CA GLY A 496 -46.68 21.62 -6.02
C GLY A 496 -46.93 21.52 -4.51
N ASP A 497 -47.95 20.75 -4.11
CA ASP A 497 -48.30 20.52 -2.70
C ASP A 497 -47.66 19.25 -2.11
N ARG A 498 -46.74 18.60 -2.84
CA ARG A 498 -46.13 17.32 -2.44
C ARG A 498 -44.62 17.45 -2.26
N GLU A 499 -44.09 16.81 -1.23
CA GLU A 499 -42.66 16.70 -0.96
C GLU A 499 -42.16 15.34 -1.46
N GLN A 500 -41.11 15.34 -2.27
CA GLN A 500 -40.52 14.15 -2.89
C GLN A 500 -39.02 14.15 -2.65
N THR A 501 -38.47 13.01 -2.27
CA THR A 501 -37.04 12.89 -1.97
C THR A 501 -36.24 12.62 -3.25
N CYS A 502 -35.26 13.48 -3.54
CA CYS A 502 -34.27 13.21 -4.57
C CYS A 502 -33.10 12.46 -3.96
N ASN A 503 -32.79 11.29 -4.52
CA ASN A 503 -31.68 10.44 -4.09
C ASN A 503 -30.60 10.47 -5.16
N TYR A 504 -29.38 10.78 -4.75
CA TYR A 504 -28.19 10.73 -5.59
C TYR A 504 -27.25 9.65 -5.07
N PHE A 505 -26.74 8.82 -5.98
CA PHE A 505 -25.78 7.76 -5.67
C PHE A 505 -24.39 8.14 -6.17
N GLU A 506 -23.37 7.65 -5.49
CA GLU A 506 -21.98 7.97 -5.81
C GLU A 506 -21.62 7.56 -7.24
N GLY A 507 -20.99 8.44 -8.02
CA GLY A 507 -20.61 8.14 -9.41
C GLY A 507 -21.71 8.34 -10.45
N ASP A 508 -22.94 8.65 -10.05
CA ASP A 508 -23.99 9.04 -11.00
C ASP A 508 -23.76 10.48 -11.50
N SER A 509 -24.32 10.86 -12.66
CA SER A 509 -24.32 12.27 -13.09
C SER A 509 -25.39 13.06 -12.31
N PRO A 510 -25.04 14.21 -11.70
CA PRO A 510 -26.00 15.10 -11.04
C PRO A 510 -27.12 15.58 -11.99
N GLU A 511 -26.78 15.84 -13.26
CA GLU A 511 -27.70 16.33 -14.29
C GLU A 511 -28.70 15.25 -14.69
N VAL A 512 -28.21 14.02 -14.89
CA VAL A 512 -29.06 12.87 -15.23
C VAL A 512 -29.93 12.49 -14.03
N THR A 513 -29.39 12.51 -12.82
CA THR A 513 -30.17 12.27 -11.59
C THR A 513 -31.31 13.29 -11.46
N ALA A 514 -31.03 14.57 -11.72
CA ALA A 514 -32.03 15.62 -11.72
C ALA A 514 -33.10 15.42 -12.79
N GLN A 515 -32.71 15.05 -14.02
CA GLN A 515 -33.64 14.76 -15.11
C GLN A 515 -34.57 13.58 -14.77
N LEU A 516 -34.00 12.44 -14.35
CA LEU A 516 -34.77 11.25 -13.96
C LEU A 516 -35.73 11.54 -12.81
N PHE A 517 -35.30 12.32 -11.81
CA PHE A 517 -36.18 12.74 -10.72
C PHE A 517 -37.38 13.57 -11.23
N LEU A 518 -37.15 14.51 -12.14
CA LEU A 518 -38.22 15.34 -12.71
C LEU A 518 -39.16 14.51 -13.60
N GLU A 519 -38.61 13.59 -14.40
CA GLU A 519 -39.39 12.67 -15.25
C GLU A 519 -40.27 11.73 -14.42
N ALA A 520 -39.71 11.13 -13.36
CA ALA A 520 -40.45 10.26 -12.43
C ALA A 520 -41.61 10.99 -11.73
N ASN A 521 -41.53 12.31 -11.60
CA ASN A 521 -42.57 13.16 -11.04
C ASN A 521 -43.45 13.84 -12.09
N GLY A 522 -43.34 13.45 -13.37
CA GLY A 522 -44.20 13.92 -14.45
C GLY A 522 -43.94 15.36 -14.90
N LEU A 523 -42.75 15.90 -14.66
CA LEU A 523 -42.39 17.30 -14.95
C LEU A 523 -41.70 17.50 -16.30
N THR A 524 -41.59 16.47 -17.14
CA THR A 524 -40.87 16.49 -18.42
C THR A 524 -41.35 17.59 -19.39
N ASN A 525 -42.64 17.95 -19.33
CA ASN A 525 -43.24 18.98 -20.19
C ASN A 525 -43.36 20.36 -19.51
N ASN A 526 -42.73 20.55 -18.34
CA ASN A 526 -42.80 21.82 -17.63
C ASN A 526 -41.99 22.90 -18.38
N PRO A 527 -42.53 24.11 -18.60
CA PRO A 527 -41.78 25.19 -19.26
C PRO A 527 -40.49 25.59 -18.52
N ASN A 528 -40.40 25.27 -17.22
CA ASN A 528 -39.23 25.51 -16.38
C ASN A 528 -38.33 24.26 -16.20
N TYR A 529 -38.53 23.19 -16.97
CA TYR A 529 -37.79 21.92 -16.83
C TYR A 529 -36.27 22.12 -16.77
N ALA A 530 -35.70 22.88 -17.71
CA ALA A 530 -34.26 23.15 -17.75
C ALA A 530 -33.75 23.90 -16.51
N ALA A 531 -34.54 24.81 -15.95
CA ALA A 531 -34.19 25.54 -14.73
C ALA A 531 -34.19 24.61 -13.51
N PHE A 532 -35.18 23.72 -13.41
CA PHE A 532 -35.23 22.72 -12.34
C PHE A 532 -34.10 21.70 -12.42
N VAL A 533 -33.73 21.24 -13.63
CA VAL A 533 -32.55 20.36 -13.81
C VAL A 533 -31.30 21.04 -13.25
N GLN A 534 -31.07 22.31 -13.59
CA GLN A 534 -29.90 23.06 -13.10
C GLN A 534 -29.92 23.25 -11.59
N GLU A 535 -31.06 23.61 -11.00
CA GLU A 535 -31.19 23.83 -9.56
C GLU A 535 -30.93 22.55 -8.77
N ILE A 536 -31.53 21.43 -9.18
CA ILE A 536 -31.37 20.13 -8.52
C ILE A 536 -29.93 19.63 -8.66
N SER A 537 -29.35 19.75 -9.86
CA SER A 537 -27.94 19.37 -10.10
C SER A 537 -26.98 20.13 -9.21
N LEU A 538 -27.18 21.45 -9.07
CA LEU A 538 -26.35 22.29 -8.20
C LEU A 538 -26.46 21.86 -6.74
N ARG A 539 -27.68 21.50 -6.29
CA ARG A 539 -27.92 21.03 -4.92
C ARG A 539 -27.30 19.67 -4.65
N ILE A 540 -27.33 18.76 -5.62
CA ILE A 540 -26.60 17.47 -5.57
C ILE A 540 -25.10 17.72 -5.41
N ARG A 541 -24.49 18.49 -6.32
CA ARG A 541 -23.04 18.76 -6.27
C ARG A 541 -22.63 19.39 -4.94
N LYS A 542 -23.41 20.35 -4.44
CA LYS A 542 -23.17 20.96 -3.13
C LYS A 542 -23.21 19.94 -1.99
N GLY A 543 -24.22 19.05 -1.97
CA GLY A 543 -24.32 18.00 -0.95
C GLY A 543 -23.15 17.01 -1.00
N VAL A 544 -22.66 16.67 -2.20
CA VAL A 544 -21.49 15.79 -2.36
C VAL A 544 -20.24 16.44 -1.78
N GLU A 545 -20.00 17.73 -2.09
CA GLU A 545 -18.86 18.47 -1.54
C GLU A 545 -18.93 18.62 -0.02
N GLU A 546 -20.11 18.85 0.55
CA GLU A 546 -20.30 18.91 2.01
C GLU A 546 -20.00 17.56 2.69
N ILE A 547 -20.39 16.44 2.09
CA ILE A 547 -20.07 15.10 2.61
C ILE A 547 -18.58 14.80 2.49
N LYS A 548 -17.94 15.16 1.37
CA LYS A 548 -16.49 15.00 1.20
C LYS A 548 -15.72 15.83 2.23
N ALA A 549 -16.13 17.08 2.44
CA ALA A 549 -15.54 17.95 3.46
C ALA A 549 -15.75 17.40 4.89
N ALA A 550 -16.94 16.87 5.20
CA ALA A 550 -17.22 16.25 6.48
C ALA A 550 -16.44 14.94 6.70
N ALA A 551 -16.29 14.11 5.66
CA ALA A 551 -15.50 12.88 5.71
C ALA A 551 -14.01 13.16 5.87
N ALA A 552 -13.48 14.21 5.22
CA ALA A 552 -12.12 14.69 5.41
C ALA A 552 -11.88 15.21 6.83
N ALA A 553 -12.87 15.86 7.45
CA ALA A 553 -12.79 16.36 8.82
C ALA A 553 -13.00 15.29 9.91
N ALA A 554 -13.64 14.15 9.59
CA ALA A 554 -14.05 13.14 10.56
C ALA A 554 -13.01 12.03 10.84
N LYS A 555 -11.94 11.92 10.05
CA LYS A 555 -10.80 11.07 10.37
C LYS A 555 -9.66 11.97 10.86
N PRO A 556 -9.25 11.92 12.15
CA PRO A 556 -7.96 12.49 12.53
C PRO A 556 -6.88 11.70 11.79
N ARG A 557 -6.49 12.19 10.62
CA ARG A 557 -5.33 11.67 9.89
C ARG A 557 -4.13 12.21 10.64
N GLU A 558 -3.28 11.32 11.14
CA GLU A 558 -1.99 11.75 11.65
C GLU A 558 -1.20 12.35 10.47
N PRO A 559 -0.67 13.57 10.61
CA PRO A 559 0.12 14.18 9.56
C PRO A 559 1.39 13.36 9.37
N LEU A 560 1.74 13.13 8.10
CA LEU A 560 2.99 12.47 7.73
C LEU A 560 4.19 13.25 8.26
N PHE A 561 4.11 14.59 8.22
CA PHE A 561 4.99 15.49 8.94
C PHE A 561 4.32 16.85 9.15
N THR A 562 4.91 17.67 10.02
CA THR A 562 4.50 19.05 10.24
C THR A 562 5.69 20.00 10.03
N LEU A 563 5.54 20.99 9.15
CA LEU A 563 6.58 21.98 8.89
C LEU A 563 6.24 23.32 9.56
N PRO A 564 7.11 23.86 10.43
CA PRO A 564 6.95 25.21 10.94
C PRO A 564 7.35 26.21 9.85
N MET A 565 6.46 27.15 9.54
CA MET A 565 6.67 28.23 8.59
C MET A 565 6.46 29.58 9.26
N LYS A 566 7.42 30.48 9.12
CA LYS A 566 7.29 31.86 9.61
C LYS A 566 6.67 32.76 8.56
N LEU A 567 5.58 33.44 8.93
CA LEU A 567 4.98 34.51 8.14
C LEU A 567 4.92 35.77 9.01
N GLY A 568 5.83 36.71 8.76
CA GLY A 568 6.06 37.83 9.67
C GLY A 568 6.68 37.35 11.00
N ASP A 569 6.11 37.79 12.12
CA ASP A 569 6.55 37.39 13.47
C ASP A 569 5.86 36.12 13.99
N GLU A 570 4.87 35.59 13.26
CA GLU A 570 4.11 34.41 13.65
C GLU A 570 4.63 33.14 12.97
N THR A 571 4.64 32.02 13.71
CA THR A 571 4.98 30.70 13.18
C THR A 571 3.72 29.87 13.05
N PHE A 572 3.51 29.33 11.86
CA PHE A 572 2.38 28.49 11.51
C PHE A 572 2.87 27.08 11.19
N ASN A 573 2.13 26.08 11.63
CA ASN A 573 2.43 24.69 11.34
C ASN A 573 1.64 24.24 10.11
N ILE A 574 2.35 23.76 9.09
CA ILE A 574 1.77 23.13 7.90
C ILE A 574 1.80 21.62 8.14
N ALA A 575 0.64 21.05 8.42
CA ALA A 575 0.45 19.61 8.47
C ALA A 575 0.29 19.09 7.05
N TYR A 576 1.08 18.07 6.68
CA TYR A 576 0.98 17.39 5.40
C TYR A 576 0.63 15.93 5.65
N HIS A 577 -0.40 15.41 4.99
CA HIS A 577 -0.84 14.02 5.13
C HIS A 577 -0.48 13.21 3.90
N LYS A 578 -0.46 11.88 4.07
CA LYS A 578 -0.17 10.94 3.00
C LYS A 578 -1.17 11.12 1.84
N ASP A 579 -0.64 11.12 0.61
CA ASP A 579 -1.39 11.23 -0.66
C ASP A 579 -2.05 12.61 -0.93
N GLU A 580 -1.67 13.66 -0.21
CA GLU A 580 -2.15 15.03 -0.49
C GLU A 580 -1.31 15.73 -1.58
N ASP A 581 -1.94 16.51 -2.46
CA ASP A 581 -1.20 17.34 -3.44
C ASP A 581 -0.52 18.54 -2.73
N PRO A 582 0.83 18.67 -2.75
CA PRO A 582 1.53 19.80 -2.15
C PRO A 582 1.06 21.16 -2.68
N ALA A 583 0.62 21.24 -3.95
CA ALA A 583 0.13 22.49 -4.54
C ALA A 583 -1.24 22.90 -3.99
N ALA A 584 -2.10 21.93 -3.71
CA ALA A 584 -3.39 22.15 -3.05
C ALA A 584 -3.20 22.65 -1.61
N ILE A 585 -2.33 22.00 -0.83
CA ILE A 585 -2.01 22.40 0.55
C ILE A 585 -1.39 23.80 0.59
N ALA A 586 -0.46 24.11 -0.32
CA ALA A 586 0.13 25.44 -0.43
C ALA A 586 -0.92 26.51 -0.73
N THR A 587 -1.87 26.20 -1.62
CA THR A 587 -2.96 27.11 -1.98
C THR A 587 -3.91 27.36 -0.81
N GLU A 588 -4.34 26.30 -0.13
CA GLU A 588 -5.22 26.40 1.04
C GLU A 588 -4.55 27.19 2.17
N PHE A 589 -3.31 26.83 2.52
CA PHE A 589 -2.55 27.49 3.57
C PHE A 589 -2.37 28.98 3.29
N CYS A 590 -1.90 29.34 2.10
CA CYS A 590 -1.68 30.75 1.74
C CYS A 590 -3.00 31.52 1.70
N THR A 591 -4.07 30.96 1.12
CA THR A 591 -5.38 31.65 1.06
C THR A 591 -5.96 31.85 2.46
N SER A 592 -5.83 30.88 3.35
CA SER A 592 -6.33 30.98 4.73
C SER A 592 -5.50 31.96 5.58
N LYS A 593 -4.17 31.75 5.63
CA LYS A 593 -3.30 32.44 6.59
C LYS A 593 -2.91 33.84 6.12
N MET A 594 -2.64 34.04 4.84
CA MET A 594 -2.33 35.38 4.33
C MET A 594 -3.54 36.31 4.45
N THR A 595 -4.76 35.81 4.20
CA THR A 595 -5.97 36.62 4.40
C THR A 595 -6.16 36.99 5.87
N ALA A 596 -5.92 36.08 6.82
CA ALA A 596 -5.96 36.39 8.25
C ALA A 596 -4.89 37.42 8.67
N LEU A 597 -3.65 37.26 8.22
CA LEU A 597 -2.54 38.19 8.44
C LEU A 597 -2.81 39.57 7.83
N SER A 598 -3.40 39.61 6.64
CA SER A 598 -3.78 40.86 5.96
C SER A 598 -4.80 41.66 6.75
N ALA A 599 -5.80 40.97 7.31
CA ALA A 599 -6.80 41.56 8.19
C ALA A 599 -6.19 42.06 9.50
N ALA A 600 -5.25 41.31 10.10
CA ALA A 600 -4.56 41.72 11.32
C ALA A 600 -3.66 42.96 11.13
N MET A 601 -3.01 43.07 9.96
CA MET A 601 -2.13 44.19 9.62
C MET A 601 -2.86 45.38 8.96
N GLY A 602 -4.16 45.28 8.70
CA GLY A 602 -4.95 46.34 8.06
C GLY A 602 -4.53 46.66 6.63
N ARG A 603 -3.95 45.70 5.89
CA ARG A 603 -3.54 45.87 4.49
C ARG A 603 -4.09 44.74 3.62
N THR A 604 -4.37 45.01 2.36
CA THR A 604 -4.74 43.97 1.38
C THR A 604 -3.49 43.29 0.85
N VAL A 605 -3.50 41.95 0.74
CA VAL A 605 -2.41 41.18 0.12
C VAL A 605 -2.52 41.29 -1.39
N ALA A 606 -1.41 41.66 -2.05
CA ALA A 606 -1.36 41.72 -3.51
C ALA A 606 -1.39 40.31 -4.12
N ALA A 607 -1.87 40.19 -5.36
CA ALA A 607 -1.91 38.90 -6.06
C ALA A 607 -0.50 38.29 -6.22
N GLU A 608 0.51 39.13 -6.44
CA GLU A 608 1.91 38.72 -6.53
C GLU A 608 2.44 38.16 -5.19
N GLU A 609 2.11 38.79 -4.05
CA GLU A 609 2.50 38.30 -2.71
C GLU A 609 1.83 36.94 -2.40
N MET A 610 0.57 36.79 -2.79
CA MET A 610 -0.15 35.52 -2.65
C MET A 610 0.49 34.42 -3.51
N GLN A 611 0.87 34.73 -4.74
CA GLN A 611 1.52 33.77 -5.62
C GLN A 611 2.93 33.40 -5.11
N GLN A 612 3.69 34.36 -4.58
CA GLN A 612 4.99 34.10 -3.96
C GLN A 612 4.86 33.19 -2.74
N CYS A 613 3.84 33.40 -1.87
CA CYS A 613 3.55 32.50 -0.76
C CYS A 613 3.35 31.06 -1.24
N LYS A 614 2.51 30.86 -2.28
CA LYS A 614 2.20 29.53 -2.81
C LYS A 614 3.44 28.81 -3.32
N VAL A 615 4.29 29.52 -4.07
CA VAL A 615 5.55 28.96 -4.60
C VAL A 615 6.49 28.53 -3.48
N VAL A 616 6.68 29.39 -2.47
CA VAL A 616 7.57 29.09 -1.33
C VAL A 616 7.05 27.89 -0.52
N VAL A 617 5.76 27.86 -0.22
CA VAL A 617 5.15 26.74 0.52
C VAL A 617 5.24 25.44 -0.27
N PHE A 618 4.91 25.47 -1.56
CA PHE A 618 5.01 24.31 -2.45
C PHE A 618 6.43 23.75 -2.48
N GLN A 619 7.44 24.59 -2.75
CA GLN A 619 8.84 24.17 -2.78
C GLN A 619 9.32 23.59 -1.44
N THR A 620 8.84 24.17 -0.33
CA THR A 620 9.17 23.70 1.03
C THR A 620 8.57 22.32 1.29
N LEU A 621 7.32 22.08 0.87
CA LEU A 621 6.65 20.78 1.01
C LEU A 621 7.29 19.72 0.11
N THR A 622 7.56 20.02 -1.16
CA THR A 622 8.21 19.08 -2.09
C THR A 622 9.60 18.70 -1.61
N ARG A 623 10.40 19.66 -1.15
CA ARG A 623 11.73 19.36 -0.59
C ARG A 623 11.65 18.45 0.64
N ALA A 624 10.68 18.66 1.53
CA ALA A 624 10.49 17.80 2.69
C ALA A 624 10.10 16.37 2.29
N LEU A 625 9.28 16.22 1.24
CA LEU A 625 8.92 14.92 0.67
C LEU A 625 10.14 14.22 0.07
N ASP A 626 10.91 14.91 -0.76
CA ASP A 626 12.14 14.39 -1.37
C ASP A 626 13.16 13.96 -0.30
N GLU A 627 13.32 14.74 0.78
CA GLU A 627 14.20 14.41 1.90
C GLU A 627 13.73 13.16 2.68
N MET A 628 12.42 12.92 2.76
CA MET A 628 11.89 11.70 3.38
C MET A 628 11.99 10.48 2.47
N GLU A 629 11.74 10.63 1.17
CA GLU A 629 11.94 9.56 0.19
C GLU A 629 13.43 9.18 0.11
N ALA A 630 14.33 10.16 0.12
CA ALA A 630 15.77 9.92 0.19
C ALA A 630 16.19 9.19 1.48
N LYS A 631 15.53 9.46 2.60
CA LYS A 631 15.71 8.71 3.87
C LYS A 631 15.05 7.33 3.87
N ALA A 632 14.11 7.06 2.96
CA ALA A 632 13.47 5.75 2.82
C ALA A 632 14.24 4.81 1.88
N VAL A 633 15.09 5.34 0.98
CA VAL A 633 15.90 4.56 0.02
C VAL A 633 17.27 4.13 0.59
N VAL A 634 17.73 4.76 1.67
CA VAL A 634 18.77 4.18 2.53
C VAL A 634 18.04 3.42 3.63
N PRO A 635 18.19 2.09 3.79
CA PRO A 635 17.49 1.38 4.86
C PRO A 635 17.88 2.03 6.20
N PRO A 636 16.96 2.68 6.90
CA PRO A 636 17.21 3.01 8.28
C PRO A 636 17.14 1.68 9.03
N GLN A 637 18.26 1.27 9.62
CA GLN A 637 18.21 0.42 10.81
C GLN A 637 17.39 1.19 11.85
N VAL A 638 16.09 0.92 11.89
CA VAL A 638 15.21 1.47 12.91
C VAL A 638 15.47 0.67 14.17
N ALA A 639 16.19 1.31 15.08
CA ALA A 639 16.21 0.98 16.48
C ALA A 639 14.78 0.72 16.98
N SER A 640 14.54 -0.48 17.50
CA SER A 640 13.45 -0.74 18.42
C SER A 640 13.60 0.20 19.61
N THR A 641 12.61 1.08 19.79
CA THR A 641 12.41 1.86 21.01
C THR A 641 11.96 0.95 22.16
N GLU A 642 12.88 0.14 22.66
CA GLU A 642 12.89 -0.18 24.08
C GLU A 642 13.65 0.95 24.78
N ALA A 643 13.02 1.57 25.78
CA ALA A 643 13.61 2.66 26.53
C ALA A 643 14.79 2.13 27.35
N LYS A 644 15.98 2.09 26.76
CA LYS A 644 17.23 1.87 27.48
C LYS A 644 17.36 2.93 28.57
N GLU A 645 17.83 2.53 29.74
CA GLU A 645 18.04 3.45 30.87
C GLU A 645 19.15 4.44 30.53
N LEU A 646 18.87 5.75 30.64
CA LEU A 646 19.87 6.79 30.41
C LEU A 646 20.85 6.80 31.58
N LEU A 647 22.12 6.49 31.32
CA LEU A 647 23.15 6.48 32.35
C LEU A 647 23.63 7.90 32.67
N PHE A 648 23.97 8.67 31.64
CA PHE A 648 24.37 10.07 31.77
C PHE A 648 24.26 10.81 30.43
N THR A 649 24.43 12.13 30.51
CA THR A 649 24.52 13.02 29.35
C THR A 649 25.83 13.80 29.43
N LEU A 650 26.62 13.79 28.36
CA LEU A 650 27.82 14.60 28.22
C LEU A 650 27.50 15.89 27.47
N ASP A 651 27.72 17.04 28.09
CA ASP A 651 27.63 18.33 27.41
C ASP A 651 28.94 18.62 26.67
N ILE A 652 28.86 18.75 25.35
CA ILE A 652 30.01 18.92 24.46
C ILE A 652 29.97 20.32 23.86
N ASP A 653 31.03 21.10 24.08
CA ASP A 653 31.22 22.41 23.45
C ASP A 653 31.70 22.19 22.00
N LEU A 654 30.86 22.59 21.04
CA LEU A 654 31.11 22.50 19.61
C LEU A 654 31.84 23.75 19.06
N GLY A 655 32.18 24.71 19.93
CA GLY A 655 32.74 26.00 19.56
C GLY A 655 31.67 27.06 19.29
N GLU A 656 32.09 28.32 19.24
CA GLU A 656 31.21 29.50 19.04
C GLU A 656 30.04 29.62 20.03
N GLY A 657 30.17 29.03 21.22
CA GLY A 657 29.13 29.04 22.26
C GLY A 657 27.98 28.06 22.00
N LYS A 658 28.15 27.10 21.09
CA LYS A 658 27.18 26.02 20.87
C LYS A 658 27.56 24.81 21.71
N ASN A 659 26.65 24.37 22.57
CA ASN A 659 26.78 23.12 23.30
C ASN A 659 25.77 22.09 22.76
N ALA A 660 26.20 20.84 22.65
CA ALA A 660 25.35 19.72 22.28
C ALA A 660 25.45 18.61 23.32
N ALA A 661 24.30 18.06 23.69
CA ALA A 661 24.19 16.97 24.66
C ALA A 661 24.35 15.63 23.95
N LEU A 662 25.27 14.80 24.44
CA LEU A 662 25.47 13.41 24.04
C LEU A 662 24.87 12.50 25.13
N PRO A 663 23.63 12.00 24.96
CA PRO A 663 23.06 11.02 25.88
C PRO A 663 23.70 9.64 25.65
N TYR A 664 24.02 8.93 26.73
CA TYR A 664 24.56 7.58 26.71
C TYR A 664 23.67 6.64 27.53
N TYR A 665 23.18 5.56 26.92
CA TYR A 665 22.25 4.62 27.55
C TYR A 665 22.93 3.30 27.94
N ALA A 666 22.31 2.58 28.87
CA ALA A 666 22.79 1.30 29.33
C ALA A 666 22.86 0.28 28.17
N GLY A 667 24.06 -0.27 27.95
CA GLY A 667 24.32 -1.24 26.88
C GLY A 667 24.54 -0.65 25.49
N ASP A 668 24.72 0.67 25.38
CA ASP A 668 25.17 1.28 24.11
C ASP A 668 26.65 0.99 23.84
N ASP A 669 27.03 0.93 22.56
CA ASP A 669 28.42 0.89 22.13
C ASP A 669 29.01 2.31 22.08
N GLU A 670 30.10 2.52 22.80
CA GLU A 670 30.78 3.80 22.95
C GLU A 670 31.34 4.38 21.65
N VAL A 671 31.76 3.53 20.70
CA VAL A 671 32.28 3.96 19.39
C VAL A 671 31.11 4.40 18.50
N GLU A 672 30.04 3.63 18.50
CA GLU A 672 28.85 3.91 17.72
C GLU A 672 28.18 5.22 18.17
N VAL A 673 27.99 5.42 19.48
CA VAL A 673 27.37 6.65 20.01
C VAL A 673 28.23 7.88 19.70
N ALA A 674 29.55 7.80 19.85
CA ALA A 674 30.47 8.90 19.53
C ALA A 674 30.44 9.24 18.03
N THR A 675 30.44 8.23 17.16
CA THR A 675 30.41 8.40 15.70
C THR A 675 29.09 9.02 15.24
N GLN A 676 27.95 8.50 15.74
CA GLN A 676 26.63 9.06 15.43
C GLN A 676 26.48 10.49 15.94
N PHE A 677 27.07 10.83 17.09
CA PHE A 677 27.06 12.20 17.59
C PHE A 677 27.85 13.14 16.67
N CYS A 678 29.03 12.74 16.19
CA CYS A 678 29.81 13.54 15.25
C CYS A 678 29.07 13.78 13.94
N VAL A 679 28.49 12.74 13.34
CA VAL A 679 27.68 12.84 12.11
C VAL A 679 26.49 13.78 12.31
N ARG A 680 25.76 13.64 13.42
CA ARG A 680 24.55 14.43 13.71
C ARG A 680 24.83 15.92 13.92
N ASN A 681 25.97 16.24 14.53
CA ASN A 681 26.34 17.61 14.87
C ASN A 681 27.35 18.23 13.88
N ASN A 682 27.67 17.51 12.78
CA ASN A 682 28.65 17.92 11.79
C ASN A 682 30.02 18.26 12.41
N VAL A 683 30.46 17.39 13.34
CA VAL A 683 31.78 17.42 13.97
C VAL A 683 32.70 16.46 13.22
N ASP A 684 33.96 16.85 13.06
CA ASP A 684 34.97 16.05 12.37
C ASP A 684 35.13 14.66 13.02
N GLU A 685 35.34 13.62 12.19
CA GLU A 685 35.56 12.25 12.65
C GLU A 685 36.85 12.12 13.50
N GLU A 686 37.79 13.05 13.36
CA GLU A 686 38.98 13.13 14.22
C GLU A 686 38.64 13.36 15.71
N ALA A 687 37.43 13.85 16.03
CA ALA A 687 36.98 14.03 17.41
C ALA A 687 36.47 12.73 18.08
N VAL A 688 36.16 11.69 17.30
CA VAL A 688 35.56 10.44 17.80
C VAL A 688 36.39 9.77 18.91
N PRO A 689 37.74 9.64 18.80
CA PRO A 689 38.55 9.05 19.87
C PRO A 689 38.46 9.80 21.20
N VAL A 690 38.37 11.13 21.15
CA VAL A 690 38.27 11.99 22.34
C VAL A 690 36.92 11.81 23.04
N LEU A 691 35.85 11.66 22.26
CA LEU A 691 34.50 11.41 22.79
C LEU A 691 34.39 10.04 23.45
N ILE A 692 34.98 9.00 22.86
CA ILE A 692 35.04 7.67 23.45
C ILE A 692 35.75 7.71 24.80
N GLU A 693 36.87 8.42 24.89
CA GLU A 693 37.60 8.59 26.15
C GLU A 693 36.76 9.33 27.20
N ALA A 694 36.01 10.36 26.81
CA ALA A 694 35.10 11.08 27.70
C ALA A 694 33.95 10.20 28.22
N ILE A 695 33.37 9.35 27.36
CA ILE A 695 32.32 8.37 27.74
C ILE A 695 32.88 7.36 28.74
N ARG A 696 34.05 6.78 28.46
CA ARG A 696 34.72 5.81 29.36
C ARG A 696 35.06 6.41 30.71
N ASN A 697 35.50 7.68 30.74
CA ASN A 697 35.81 8.38 31.98
C ASN A 697 34.55 8.65 32.84
N GLN A 698 33.38 8.82 32.23
CA GLN A 698 32.12 8.92 32.98
C GLN A 698 31.62 7.56 33.46
N LEU A 699 31.76 6.50 32.67
CA LEU A 699 31.42 5.13 33.09
C LEU A 699 32.29 4.63 34.25
N ALA A 700 33.52 5.14 34.37
CA ALA A 700 34.44 4.79 35.44
C ALA A 700 34.20 5.56 36.76
N GLN A 701 33.33 6.57 36.77
CA GLN A 701 32.95 7.28 37.99
C GLN A 701 31.86 6.48 38.74
N PRO A 702 32.04 6.18 40.04
CA PRO A 702 31.17 5.27 40.79
C PRO A 702 29.82 5.86 41.17
#